data_AF-A0A6V8ELK9-F1
#
_entry.id   AF-A0A6V8ELK9-F1
#
_cell.length_a   1.000
_cell.length_b   1.000
_cell.length_c   1.000
_cell.angle_alpha   90.00
_cell.angle_beta   90.00
_cell.angle_gamma   90.00
#
_symmetry.space_group_name_H-M   'P 1'
#
loop_
_entity.id
_entity.type
_entity.pdbx_description
1 polymer ?
#
loop_
_entity_poly.entity_id
_entity_poly.type
_entity_poly.pdbx_seq_one_letter_code
_entity_poly.pdbx_strand_id
1 'polypeptide(L)'
;AHAVSGFFQEHVATTFQVPSNDLILVEQVEAPLPTYIVTTCRGRAFNLALGHLFAGIATNDNIIVHELSFDENGFMIKLSHEVEIALIPEIFKQGNSKDVLQKHMMESQLFAKRFREISSRSMLNPRRIGAEEVSPKQFQQRAEQIMQKHRQMEDSVLIRETMNEILHSDLDMAQLEIFINRMDSENVRIVHRRVKMPSPLGMTLFMSSFEDLLSLRTRAYLIKDVDPEILRRLLGARSLATDLDKSKMADYYRSKISEPMNANGLLRLMDMGGGLNKELSNPLYEHKLKDIDLEVLTSWVRELAERGLIARVRGTGHEQIDNKWFSMRMADVHGTLGCLAVAGGSDLEDIRELYTGGLTFEVGSNYDGFEAKEWKRKNLSDPQDCLRMKLLDMLGSEGPQVSDSLCGRLPFPKAQVEAVLQELEMKNLVSIGFFTQTDEGEYILRVDEYRITGGSVEVVDYRTLQNHLLAKSFKEYDEPSDAIRNLTLVQRRDELLHRVKNYRFRDWKDIKHDSSVFNGRLLHNRVGYTMKDQIPMFLGLRSEPWIGYLEQELLDKIPPGGLSRTELFDGYPKGKENAHIQRSLKSALNNLERQLIVAKQYVVLPNRKRSLAVFHRIHEVVEPLDFASAVKQLIEAIGPVRLHTLRFFVSRPVEELAEVLRELDESKKIRRIVALQPDPTDYYASQEDAELLMQPLVEDREMRILSQSDPFCSRFIQEVRLILKQGWYHPVFKGVDPIGRILMFVVNDYLEIKDINIPHSYLDEFKDTFDELLNNYRDRLVDVSVLHAFNSIPVHDCDENIQKILAELGFTSMGDGERYIRGGVVEPRSRQEVNRMLFYHHQMHQNSRHENETLALDKMDELRDDFALRGRCEMFRVNLKAMAAAHQLAQGTNLRGHLVWGRKSHFEKLLTIRNLQSNDEDEDILQFFREHHDPVIFMERHAMKRAEFRKLISPLVRSGHLIQDYRGGFKTISPNSDSDLWDVKSEYIRGLVSEYPVISLKQVERLAGSAFSAEEISDVMHAFEEDGTLIKGFLVDDLQDICWGRQDILEGLKGIRKTRDLVV
;
A
#
# COMPACT_ATOMS: atom_id res chain seq x y z
N ALA A 1 -51.07 9.84 -9.21
CA ALA A 1 -52.47 9.43 -8.97
C ALA A 1 -52.77 8.02 -9.48
N HIS A 2 -52.60 7.72 -10.77
CA HIS A 2 -52.87 6.37 -11.31
C HIS A 2 -52.00 5.25 -10.72
N ALA A 3 -50.71 5.49 -10.50
CA ALA A 3 -49.82 4.49 -9.89
C ALA A 3 -50.22 4.09 -8.46
N VAL A 4 -50.64 5.07 -7.65
CA VAL A 4 -51.11 4.83 -6.27
C VAL A 4 -52.42 4.04 -6.26
N SER A 5 -53.36 4.38 -7.15
CA SER A 5 -54.61 3.64 -7.30
C SER A 5 -54.36 2.19 -7.74
N GLY A 6 -53.47 1.98 -8.71
CA GLY A 6 -53.07 0.65 -9.17
C GLY A 6 -52.43 -0.19 -8.05
N PHE A 7 -51.53 0.40 -7.27
CA PHE A 7 -50.89 -0.26 -6.12
C PHE A 7 -51.92 -0.70 -5.06
N PHE A 8 -52.86 0.18 -4.69
CA PHE A 8 -53.91 -0.20 -3.74
C PHE A 8 -54.90 -1.21 -4.31
N GLN A 9 -55.20 -1.18 -5.61
CA GLN A 9 -56.03 -2.20 -6.26
C GLN A 9 -55.36 -3.58 -6.24
N GLU A 10 -54.06 -3.64 -6.51
CA GLU A 10 -53.27 -4.87 -6.43
C GLU A 10 -53.17 -5.40 -4.99
N HIS A 11 -52.96 -4.49 -4.03
CA HIS A 11 -52.97 -4.85 -2.62
C HIS A 11 -54.34 -5.37 -2.19
N VAL A 12 -55.44 -4.67 -2.50
CA VAL A 12 -56.80 -5.13 -2.17
C VAL A 12 -57.14 -6.45 -2.86
N ALA A 13 -56.68 -6.68 -4.10
CA ALA A 13 -56.90 -7.94 -4.80
C ALA A 13 -56.21 -9.13 -4.10
N THR A 14 -55.09 -8.89 -3.41
CA THR A 14 -54.32 -9.93 -2.71
C THR A 14 -54.79 -10.13 -1.27
N THR A 15 -54.98 -9.04 -0.52
CA THR A 15 -55.29 -9.08 0.92
C THR A 15 -56.78 -8.97 1.24
N PHE A 16 -57.61 -8.49 0.30
CA PHE A 16 -59.04 -8.12 0.47
C PHE A 16 -59.31 -7.04 1.53
N GLN A 17 -58.27 -6.53 2.20
CA GLN A 17 -58.37 -5.57 3.30
C GLN A 17 -57.14 -4.66 3.30
N VAL A 18 -57.34 -3.39 3.64
CA VAL A 18 -56.26 -2.39 3.71
C VAL A 18 -56.01 -2.05 5.18
N PRO A 19 -54.75 -1.97 5.63
CA PRO A 19 -54.41 -1.48 6.96
C PRO A 19 -55.02 -0.11 7.21
N SER A 20 -55.53 0.11 8.41
CA SER A 20 -56.18 1.37 8.79
C SER A 20 -55.90 1.71 10.25
N ASN A 21 -56.35 2.88 10.72
CA ASN A 21 -56.18 3.30 12.10
C ASN A 21 -56.80 2.33 13.12
N ASP A 22 -57.72 1.45 12.69
CA ASP A 22 -58.38 0.45 13.55
C ASP A 22 -58.09 -0.99 13.09
N LEU A 23 -57.24 -1.21 12.08
CA LEU A 23 -56.93 -2.53 11.53
C LEU A 23 -55.43 -2.74 11.34
N ILE A 24 -54.89 -3.74 12.04
CA ILE A 24 -53.53 -4.26 11.82
C ILE A 24 -53.61 -5.52 10.98
N LEU A 25 -52.83 -5.57 9.90
CA LEU A 25 -52.69 -6.76 9.07
C LEU A 25 -51.44 -7.53 9.50
N VAL A 26 -51.59 -8.82 9.81
CA VAL A 26 -50.49 -9.73 10.13
C VAL A 26 -50.45 -10.84 9.09
N GLU A 27 -49.45 -10.79 8.21
CA GLU A 27 -49.21 -11.80 7.19
C GLU A 27 -48.15 -12.78 7.67
N GLN A 28 -48.51 -14.04 7.82
CA GLN A 28 -47.57 -15.11 8.11
C GLN A 28 -47.14 -15.74 6.77
N VAL A 29 -45.87 -15.58 6.42
CA VAL A 29 -45.28 -16.06 5.16
C VAL A 29 -44.79 -17.49 5.35
N GLU A 30 -45.08 -18.35 4.37
CA GLU A 30 -44.56 -19.71 4.32
C GLU A 30 -43.04 -19.67 4.04
N ALA A 31 -42.24 -19.88 5.09
CA ALA A 31 -40.77 -19.85 5.06
C ALA A 31 -40.21 -20.92 6.02
N PRO A 32 -38.93 -21.33 5.90
CA PRO A 32 -38.32 -22.36 6.77
C PRO A 32 -38.42 -22.04 8.27
N LEU A 33 -38.40 -20.75 8.61
CA LEU A 33 -38.69 -20.23 9.95
C LEU A 33 -40.01 -19.44 9.91
N PRO A 34 -40.87 -19.55 10.95
CA PRO A 34 -42.06 -18.73 11.12
C PRO A 34 -41.77 -17.23 10.93
N THR A 35 -42.24 -16.67 9.82
CA THR A 35 -41.98 -15.28 9.42
C THR A 35 -43.30 -14.50 9.41
N TYR A 36 -43.35 -13.42 10.19
CA TYR A 36 -44.52 -12.57 10.31
C TYR A 36 -44.21 -11.16 9.82
N ILE A 37 -45.07 -10.65 8.94
CA ILE A 37 -45.04 -9.29 8.42
C ILE A 37 -46.26 -8.56 8.99
N VAL A 38 -46.01 -7.58 9.86
CA VAL A 38 -47.04 -6.81 10.56
C VAL A 38 -47.11 -5.41 9.95
N THR A 39 -48.22 -5.09 9.30
CA THR A 39 -48.44 -3.79 8.64
C THR A 39 -49.41 -2.94 9.46
N THR A 40 -48.98 -1.74 9.83
CA THR A 40 -49.74 -0.81 10.70
C THR A 40 -49.97 0.57 10.06
N CYS A 41 -49.05 1.03 9.19
CA CYS A 41 -49.03 2.36 8.60
C CYS A 41 -49.04 3.54 9.61
N ARG A 42 -48.58 3.32 10.86
CA ARG A 42 -48.57 4.34 11.94
C ARG A 42 -47.21 5.03 12.14
N GLY A 43 -46.28 4.84 11.20
CA GLY A 43 -44.95 5.44 11.25
C GLY A 43 -43.93 4.62 12.04
N ARG A 44 -42.65 4.91 11.78
CA ARG A 44 -41.52 4.10 12.23
C ARG A 44 -41.38 4.01 13.75
N ALA A 45 -41.58 5.12 14.47
CA ALA A 45 -41.44 5.15 15.94
C ALA A 45 -42.48 4.26 16.64
N PHE A 46 -43.70 4.20 16.11
CA PHE A 46 -44.75 3.29 16.58
C PHE A 46 -44.40 1.83 16.26
N ASN A 47 -43.94 1.54 15.04
CA ASN A 47 -43.56 0.18 14.63
C ASN A 47 -42.36 -0.35 15.43
N LEU A 48 -41.40 0.51 15.76
CA LEU A 48 -40.28 0.17 16.63
C LEU A 48 -40.78 -0.26 18.01
N ALA A 49 -41.69 0.53 18.60
CA ALA A 49 -42.24 0.24 19.92
C ALA A 49 -43.06 -1.06 19.93
N LEU A 50 -43.95 -1.24 18.96
CA LEU A 50 -44.78 -2.44 18.84
C LEU A 50 -43.96 -3.69 18.48
N GLY A 51 -42.98 -3.59 17.59
CA GLY A 51 -42.16 -4.73 17.16
C GLY A 51 -41.21 -5.21 18.26
N HIS A 52 -40.59 -4.30 19.02
CA HIS A 52 -39.79 -4.69 20.18
C HIS A 52 -40.64 -5.25 21.33
N LEU A 53 -41.88 -4.75 21.50
CA LEU A 53 -42.82 -5.34 22.44
C LEU A 53 -43.20 -6.77 22.02
N PHE A 54 -43.48 -6.98 20.73
CA PHE A 54 -43.78 -8.30 20.15
C PHE A 54 -42.61 -9.27 20.35
N ALA A 55 -41.37 -8.83 20.06
CA ALA A 55 -40.16 -9.61 20.29
C ALA A 55 -39.93 -9.92 21.78
N GLY A 56 -40.21 -8.97 22.68
CA GLY A 56 -40.14 -9.17 24.13
C GLY A 56 -41.14 -10.21 24.64
N ILE A 57 -42.36 -10.22 24.10
CA ILE A 57 -43.37 -11.25 24.40
C ILE A 57 -42.89 -12.62 23.93
N ALA A 58 -42.44 -12.72 22.67
CA ALA A 58 -41.91 -13.98 22.12
C ALA A 58 -40.72 -14.51 22.96
N THR A 59 -39.82 -13.64 23.38
CA THR A 59 -38.65 -14.02 24.19
C THR A 59 -39.06 -14.55 25.58
N ASN A 60 -40.08 -13.94 26.22
CA ASN A 60 -40.60 -14.44 27.51
C ASN A 60 -41.21 -15.84 27.41
N ASP A 61 -41.75 -16.20 26.24
CA ASP A 61 -42.29 -17.53 25.95
C ASP A 61 -41.20 -18.52 25.45
N ASN A 62 -39.92 -18.19 25.64
CA ASN A 62 -38.75 -18.94 25.15
C ASN A 62 -38.68 -19.11 23.62
N ILE A 63 -39.32 -18.22 22.86
CA ILE A 63 -39.24 -18.19 21.40
C ILE A 63 -38.10 -17.27 21.00
N ILE A 64 -37.07 -17.85 20.39
CA ILE A 64 -35.91 -17.11 19.88
C ILE A 64 -36.34 -16.25 18.69
N VAL A 65 -35.99 -14.96 18.74
CA VAL A 65 -36.14 -14.01 17.63
C VAL A 65 -34.87 -14.07 16.79
N HIS A 66 -34.98 -14.62 15.58
CA HIS A 66 -33.87 -14.70 14.64
C HIS A 66 -33.64 -13.37 13.92
N GLU A 67 -34.73 -12.65 13.60
CA GLU A 67 -34.66 -11.41 12.85
C GLU A 67 -35.79 -10.47 13.25
N LEU A 68 -35.50 -9.16 13.29
CA LEU A 68 -36.46 -8.10 13.52
C LEU A 68 -36.09 -6.87 12.68
N SER A 69 -36.94 -6.53 11.72
CA SER A 69 -36.71 -5.50 10.71
C SER A 69 -37.89 -4.52 10.67
N PHE A 70 -37.63 -3.24 10.39
CA PHE A 70 -38.63 -2.18 10.55
C PHE A 70 -38.67 -1.24 9.34
N ASP A 71 -39.87 -0.82 8.96
CA ASP A 71 -40.14 0.24 7.98
C ASP A 71 -41.14 1.25 8.56
N GLU A 72 -41.40 2.34 7.83
CA GLU A 72 -42.45 3.31 8.14
C GLU A 72 -43.84 2.67 8.19
N ASN A 73 -44.08 1.63 7.39
CA ASN A 73 -45.39 1.00 7.23
C ASN A 73 -45.61 -0.21 8.15
N GLY A 74 -44.56 -0.84 8.66
CA GLY A 74 -44.69 -2.04 9.48
C GLY A 74 -43.36 -2.58 10.03
N PHE A 75 -43.41 -3.79 10.57
CA PHE A 75 -42.22 -4.54 10.99
C PHE A 75 -42.34 -6.02 10.60
N MET A 76 -41.19 -6.65 10.36
CA MET A 76 -41.06 -8.06 10.05
C MET A 76 -40.30 -8.73 11.19
N ILE A 77 -40.78 -9.90 11.61
CA ILE A 77 -40.14 -10.70 12.65
C ILE A 77 -40.05 -12.17 12.22
N LYS A 78 -38.87 -12.77 12.39
CA LYS A 78 -38.62 -14.21 12.20
C LYS A 78 -38.39 -14.88 13.54
N LEU A 79 -39.15 -15.93 13.79
CA LEU A 79 -39.18 -16.63 15.07
C LEU A 79 -38.77 -18.09 14.90
N SER A 80 -38.26 -18.69 15.97
CA SER A 80 -37.94 -20.12 16.00
C SER A 80 -39.17 -21.02 15.98
N HIS A 81 -40.29 -20.55 16.54
CA HIS A 81 -41.56 -21.27 16.65
C HIS A 81 -42.73 -20.35 16.32
N GLU A 82 -43.85 -20.93 15.88
CA GLU A 82 -45.06 -20.17 15.60
C GLU A 82 -45.65 -19.59 16.89
N VAL A 83 -46.14 -18.34 16.81
CA VAL A 83 -46.86 -17.65 17.88
C VAL A 83 -48.35 -17.65 17.57
N GLU A 84 -49.17 -17.92 18.59
CA GLU A 84 -50.63 -17.82 18.48
C GLU A 84 -51.06 -16.35 18.58
N ILE A 85 -51.25 -15.71 17.42
CA ILE A 85 -51.56 -14.28 17.31
C ILE A 85 -52.87 -13.91 18.03
N ALA A 86 -53.79 -14.87 18.21
CA ALA A 86 -55.04 -14.67 18.94
C ALA A 86 -54.84 -14.35 20.43
N LEU A 87 -53.72 -14.75 21.04
CA LEU A 87 -53.40 -14.51 22.45
C LEU A 87 -52.78 -13.12 22.71
N ILE A 88 -52.31 -12.46 21.66
CA ILE A 88 -51.60 -11.17 21.75
C ILE A 88 -52.45 -10.07 22.43
N PRO A 89 -53.74 -9.89 22.11
CA PRO A 89 -54.58 -8.93 22.82
C PRO A 89 -54.74 -9.23 24.33
N GLU A 90 -54.75 -10.51 24.73
CA GLU A 90 -54.84 -10.88 26.15
C GLU A 90 -53.55 -10.58 26.91
N ILE A 91 -52.40 -10.77 26.27
CA ILE A 91 -51.08 -10.43 26.84
C ILE A 91 -50.95 -8.92 27.03
N PHE A 92 -51.44 -8.12 26.07
CA PHE A 92 -51.45 -6.67 26.21
C PHE A 92 -52.35 -6.16 27.35
N LYS A 93 -53.44 -6.88 27.67
CA LYS A 93 -54.35 -6.55 28.78
C LYS A 93 -53.75 -6.71 30.18
N GLN A 94 -52.72 -7.52 30.34
CA GLN A 94 -52.13 -7.81 31.66
C GLN A 94 -51.32 -6.63 32.25
N GLY A 95 -51.24 -5.49 31.56
CA GLY A 95 -50.61 -4.25 32.05
C GLY A 95 -49.08 -4.31 32.19
N ASN A 96 -48.45 -5.41 31.77
CA ASN A 96 -47.02 -5.66 31.90
C ASN A 96 -46.22 -5.26 30.65
N SER A 97 -46.85 -4.61 29.66
CA SER A 97 -46.24 -4.30 28.35
C SER A 97 -45.00 -3.40 28.48
N LYS A 98 -45.03 -2.43 29.41
CA LYS A 98 -43.92 -1.50 29.63
C LYS A 98 -42.68 -2.20 30.20
N ASP A 99 -42.85 -3.08 31.18
CA ASP A 99 -41.73 -3.78 31.81
C ASP A 99 -41.13 -4.83 30.88
N VAL A 100 -41.97 -5.52 30.10
CA VAL A 100 -41.53 -6.48 29.06
C VAL A 100 -40.71 -5.76 27.99
N LEU A 101 -41.20 -4.61 27.50
CA LEU A 101 -40.47 -3.81 26.53
C LEU A 101 -39.13 -3.34 27.11
N GLN A 102 -39.10 -2.81 28.34
CA GLN A 102 -37.86 -2.35 28.97
C GLN A 102 -36.82 -3.47 29.10
N LYS A 103 -37.22 -4.67 29.51
CA LYS A 103 -36.32 -5.82 29.63
C LYS A 103 -35.74 -6.22 28.27
N HIS A 104 -36.58 -6.34 27.25
CA HIS A 104 -36.11 -6.69 25.90
C HIS A 104 -35.23 -5.60 25.29
N MET A 105 -35.60 -4.32 25.49
CA MET A 105 -34.84 -3.19 24.98
C MET A 105 -33.40 -3.15 25.52
N MET A 106 -33.16 -3.57 26.76
CA MET A 106 -31.81 -3.63 27.34
C MET A 106 -30.83 -4.46 26.51
N GLU A 107 -31.30 -5.49 25.81
CA GLU A 107 -30.49 -6.40 25.00
C GLU A 107 -30.47 -6.03 23.51
N SER A 108 -31.28 -5.05 23.11
CA SER A 108 -31.42 -4.62 21.71
C SER A 108 -30.19 -3.90 21.14
N GLN A 109 -30.05 -3.94 19.81
CA GLN A 109 -29.03 -3.15 19.11
C GLN A 109 -29.28 -1.64 19.21
N LEU A 110 -30.55 -1.21 19.29
CA LEU A 110 -30.91 0.20 19.47
C LEU A 110 -30.35 0.74 20.79
N PHE A 111 -30.44 -0.06 21.86
CA PHE A 111 -29.83 0.28 23.15
C PHE A 111 -28.32 0.43 23.05
N ALA A 112 -27.62 -0.52 22.42
CA ALA A 112 -26.17 -0.42 22.23
C ALA A 112 -25.75 0.82 21.44
N LYS A 113 -26.52 1.19 20.42
CA LYS A 113 -26.29 2.40 19.62
C LYS A 113 -26.47 3.67 20.45
N ARG A 114 -27.58 3.82 21.17
CA ARG A 114 -27.86 5.00 22.01
C ARG A 114 -26.90 5.09 23.20
N PHE A 115 -26.54 3.98 23.83
CA PHE A 115 -25.53 3.94 24.89
C PHE A 115 -24.19 4.49 24.40
N ARG A 116 -23.77 4.15 23.17
CA ARG A 116 -22.54 4.66 22.57
C ARG A 116 -22.58 6.19 22.39
N GLU A 117 -23.71 6.74 21.97
CA GLU A 117 -23.90 8.19 21.83
C GLU A 117 -23.87 8.89 23.18
N ILE A 118 -24.59 8.37 24.18
CA ILE A 118 -24.60 8.91 25.55
C ILE A 118 -23.21 8.86 26.18
N SER A 119 -22.53 7.71 26.12
CA SER A 119 -21.16 7.58 26.66
C SER A 119 -20.17 8.57 26.03
N SER A 120 -20.38 8.92 24.76
CA SER A 120 -19.62 9.96 24.07
C SER A 120 -19.98 11.37 24.55
N ARG A 121 -21.28 11.68 24.69
CA ARG A 121 -21.76 12.99 25.17
C ARG A 121 -21.36 13.24 26.62
N SER A 122 -21.33 12.18 27.44
CA SER A 122 -20.86 12.21 28.83
C SER A 122 -19.34 12.25 28.96
N MET A 123 -18.58 12.33 27.86
CA MET A 123 -17.11 12.36 27.82
C MET A 123 -16.42 11.14 28.45
N LEU A 124 -17.14 10.03 28.65
CA LEU A 124 -16.59 8.77 29.16
C LEU A 124 -15.89 7.95 28.08
N ASN A 125 -16.33 8.13 26.82
CA ASN A 125 -15.67 7.59 25.64
C ASN A 125 -15.41 8.74 24.65
N PRO A 126 -14.31 9.51 24.81
CA PRO A 126 -14.04 10.63 23.92
C PRO A 126 -13.55 10.15 22.55
N ARG A 127 -14.05 10.79 21.48
CA ARG A 127 -13.57 10.54 20.10
C ARG A 127 -12.16 11.09 19.85
N ARG A 128 -11.73 12.07 20.64
CA ARG A 128 -10.40 12.69 20.55
C ARG A 128 -9.76 12.82 21.93
N ILE A 129 -8.50 12.43 22.02
CA ILE A 129 -7.65 12.64 23.21
C ILE A 129 -6.49 13.52 22.76
N GLY A 130 -6.53 14.82 23.09
CA GLY A 130 -5.56 15.79 22.58
C GLY A 130 -5.68 16.01 21.06
N ALA A 131 -4.61 15.74 20.31
CA ALA A 131 -4.57 15.87 18.85
C ALA A 131 -4.90 14.56 18.10
N GLU A 132 -5.05 13.44 18.83
CA GLU A 132 -5.25 12.11 18.25
C GLU A 132 -6.73 11.73 18.22
N GLU A 133 -7.17 11.17 17.08
CA GLU A 133 -8.54 10.71 16.86
C GLU A 133 -8.61 9.18 17.02
N VAL A 134 -9.51 8.72 17.89
CA VAL A 134 -9.69 7.29 18.15
C VAL A 134 -10.43 6.66 16.98
N SER A 135 -9.91 5.55 16.45
CA SER A 135 -10.54 4.86 15.33
C SER A 135 -11.98 4.41 15.66
N PRO A 136 -12.91 4.38 14.69
CA PRO A 136 -14.30 3.96 14.93
C PRO A 136 -14.43 2.57 15.57
N LYS A 137 -13.55 1.62 15.21
CA LYS A 137 -13.53 0.26 15.77
C LYS A 137 -13.12 0.26 17.25
N GLN A 138 -12.05 0.99 17.60
CA GLN A 138 -11.63 1.11 19.01
C GLN A 138 -12.67 1.86 19.83
N PHE A 139 -13.30 2.89 19.25
CA PHE A 139 -14.39 3.62 19.88
C PHE A 139 -15.59 2.72 20.17
N GLN A 140 -15.95 1.83 19.24
CA GLN A 140 -17.00 0.84 19.41
C GLN A 140 -16.66 -0.19 20.50
N GLN A 141 -15.45 -0.78 20.45
CA GLN A 141 -15.01 -1.76 21.45
C GLN A 141 -15.00 -1.16 22.87
N ARG A 142 -14.51 0.09 23.02
CA ARG A 142 -14.54 0.79 24.31
C ARG A 142 -15.96 1.05 24.79
N ALA A 143 -16.86 1.48 23.89
CA ALA A 143 -18.27 1.69 24.24
C ALA A 143 -18.94 0.39 24.72
N GLU A 144 -18.68 -0.73 24.06
CA GLU A 144 -19.19 -2.06 24.44
C GLU A 144 -18.66 -2.52 25.79
N GLN A 145 -17.36 -2.33 26.07
CA GLN A 145 -16.77 -2.64 27.37
C GLN A 145 -17.37 -1.80 28.50
N ILE A 146 -17.59 -0.50 28.27
CA ILE A 146 -18.24 0.41 29.23
C ILE A 146 -19.69 -0.07 29.45
N MET A 147 -20.43 -0.39 28.38
CA MET A 147 -21.80 -0.87 28.46
C MET A 147 -21.92 -2.15 29.30
N GLN A 148 -21.06 -3.14 29.07
CA GLN A 148 -21.07 -4.39 29.83
C GLN A 148 -20.83 -4.15 31.33
N LYS A 149 -19.87 -3.29 31.69
CA LYS A 149 -19.61 -2.92 33.09
C LYS A 149 -20.79 -2.21 33.72
N HIS A 150 -21.37 -1.24 33.02
CA HIS A 150 -22.50 -0.47 33.52
C HIS A 150 -23.76 -1.31 33.67
N ARG A 151 -23.96 -2.36 32.85
CA ARG A 151 -25.10 -3.30 32.96
C ARG A 151 -25.10 -4.09 34.26
N GLN A 152 -23.93 -4.30 34.86
CA GLN A 152 -23.78 -5.02 36.14
C GLN A 152 -23.92 -4.10 37.36
N MET A 153 -24.07 -2.79 37.18
CA MET A 153 -24.23 -1.82 38.27
C MET A 153 -25.71 -1.56 38.56
N GLU A 154 -26.12 -1.71 39.82
CA GLU A 154 -27.53 -1.58 40.23
C GLU A 154 -28.12 -0.16 40.03
N ASP A 155 -27.29 0.90 39.97
CA ASP A 155 -27.71 2.31 39.84
C ASP A 155 -26.97 3.09 38.72
N SER A 156 -26.78 2.47 37.56
CA SER A 156 -26.09 3.13 36.44
C SER A 156 -26.91 4.27 35.82
N VAL A 157 -26.46 5.52 36.03
CA VAL A 157 -27.06 6.72 35.43
C VAL A 157 -27.06 6.66 33.90
N LEU A 158 -26.00 6.14 33.27
CA LEU A 158 -25.91 6.03 31.82
C LEU A 158 -26.96 5.09 31.24
N ILE A 159 -27.25 3.98 31.93
CA ILE A 159 -28.28 3.03 31.50
C ILE A 159 -29.66 3.64 31.64
N ARG A 160 -29.92 4.30 32.78
CA ARG A 160 -31.19 4.98 33.01
C ARG A 160 -31.42 6.07 31.96
N GLU A 161 -30.41 6.86 31.65
CA GLU A 161 -30.50 7.89 30.61
C GLU A 161 -30.68 7.29 29.21
N THR A 162 -29.98 6.18 28.90
CA THR A 162 -30.15 5.47 27.62
C THR A 162 -31.56 4.95 27.45
N MET A 163 -32.10 4.33 28.50
CA MET A 163 -33.48 3.83 28.48
C MET A 163 -34.49 4.98 28.41
N ASN A 164 -34.23 6.09 29.11
CA ASN A 164 -35.06 7.28 29.09
C ASN A 164 -35.14 7.91 27.69
N GLU A 165 -34.00 8.10 27.02
CA GLU A 165 -33.94 8.66 25.67
C GLU A 165 -34.61 7.74 24.65
N ILE A 166 -34.44 6.42 24.76
CA ILE A 166 -35.11 5.46 23.88
C ILE A 166 -36.64 5.55 24.04
N LEU A 167 -37.13 5.47 25.29
CA LEU A 167 -38.58 5.44 25.56
C LEU A 167 -39.29 6.76 25.23
N HIS A 168 -38.59 7.90 25.30
CA HIS A 168 -39.19 9.22 25.09
C HIS A 168 -38.84 9.87 23.74
N SER A 169 -37.72 9.52 23.11
CA SER A 169 -37.27 10.13 21.86
C SER A 169 -37.35 9.20 20.65
N ASP A 170 -37.08 7.89 20.81
CA ASP A 170 -37.06 6.93 19.69
C ASP A 170 -38.39 6.20 19.51
N LEU A 171 -39.08 5.92 20.63
CA LEU A 171 -40.30 5.15 20.67
C LEU A 171 -41.51 6.06 20.92
N ASP A 172 -42.60 5.84 20.18
CA ASP A 172 -43.86 6.53 20.43
C ASP A 172 -44.71 5.74 21.45
N MET A 173 -44.28 5.80 22.71
CA MET A 173 -44.95 5.10 23.81
C MET A 173 -46.36 5.65 24.07
N ALA A 174 -46.59 6.94 23.82
CA ALA A 174 -47.90 7.55 24.01
C ALA A 174 -48.93 6.99 23.02
N GLN A 175 -48.59 6.92 21.73
CA GLN A 175 -49.46 6.28 20.73
C GLN A 175 -49.61 4.78 20.95
N LEU A 176 -48.55 4.10 21.40
CA LEU A 176 -48.64 2.67 21.73
C LEU A 176 -49.60 2.41 22.91
N GLU A 177 -49.54 3.21 23.98
CA GLU A 177 -50.47 3.13 25.11
C GLU A 177 -51.91 3.45 24.68
N ILE A 178 -52.11 4.51 23.87
CA ILE A 178 -53.43 4.82 23.30
C ILE A 178 -53.93 3.63 22.47
N PHE A 179 -53.08 3.04 21.63
CA PHE A 179 -53.44 1.90 20.80
C PHE A 179 -53.83 0.66 21.64
N ILE A 180 -53.06 0.35 22.69
CA ILE A 180 -53.36 -0.75 23.62
C ILE A 180 -54.69 -0.50 24.34
N ASN A 181 -54.92 0.71 24.85
CA ASN A 181 -56.19 1.06 25.51
C ASN A 181 -57.39 1.09 24.54
N ARG A 182 -57.17 1.38 23.26
CA ARG A 182 -58.20 1.31 22.21
C ARG A 182 -58.51 -0.11 21.77
N MET A 183 -57.56 -1.05 21.90
CA MET A 183 -57.86 -2.48 21.77
C MET A 183 -58.89 -2.95 22.81
N ASP A 184 -58.97 -2.28 23.97
CA ASP A 184 -59.95 -2.58 25.02
C ASP A 184 -61.32 -1.90 24.83
N SER A 185 -61.39 -0.76 24.14
CA SER A 185 -62.60 0.09 24.10
C SER A 185 -63.22 0.33 22.71
N GLU A 186 -62.48 0.21 21.61
CA GLU A 186 -62.87 0.75 20.28
C GLU A 186 -62.69 -0.21 19.09
N ASN A 187 -62.99 -1.51 19.21
CA ASN A 187 -63.07 -2.44 18.05
C ASN A 187 -61.82 -2.45 17.13
N VAL A 188 -60.61 -2.30 17.68
CA VAL A 188 -59.37 -2.51 16.92
C VAL A 188 -59.28 -3.98 16.50
N ARG A 189 -59.11 -4.24 15.21
CA ARG A 189 -59.06 -5.59 14.62
C ARG A 189 -57.64 -5.96 14.22
N ILE A 190 -57.17 -7.11 14.70
CA ILE A 190 -55.95 -7.75 14.19
C ILE A 190 -56.40 -8.85 13.22
N VAL A 191 -55.96 -8.77 11.97
CA VAL A 191 -56.30 -9.75 10.94
C VAL A 191 -55.06 -10.55 10.61
N HIS A 192 -55.05 -11.80 11.03
CA HIS A 192 -53.98 -12.75 10.73
C HIS A 192 -54.33 -13.56 9.48
N ARG A 193 -53.39 -13.65 8.54
CA ARG A 193 -53.52 -14.45 7.33
C ARG A 193 -52.23 -15.20 7.03
N ARG A 194 -52.35 -16.48 6.69
CA ARG A 194 -51.24 -17.27 6.13
C ARG A 194 -51.19 -17.06 4.62
N VAL A 195 -50.03 -16.69 4.10
CA VAL A 195 -49.81 -16.37 2.70
C VAL A 195 -48.54 -17.07 2.18
N LYS A 196 -48.57 -17.50 0.92
CA LYS A 196 -47.37 -18.01 0.25
C LYS A 196 -46.40 -16.89 -0.12
N MET A 197 -46.95 -15.74 -0.49
CA MET A 197 -46.20 -14.53 -0.83
C MET A 197 -46.73 -13.35 -0.03
N PRO A 198 -45.87 -12.44 0.47
CA PRO A 198 -46.30 -11.18 1.07
C PRO A 198 -47.18 -10.36 0.12
N SER A 199 -48.09 -9.56 0.67
CA SER A 199 -48.82 -8.54 -0.11
C SER A 199 -47.89 -7.48 -0.69
N PRO A 200 -48.32 -6.65 -1.67
CA PRO A 200 -47.48 -5.57 -2.21
C PRO A 200 -46.90 -4.61 -1.15
N LEU A 201 -47.62 -4.35 -0.06
CA LEU A 201 -47.12 -3.56 1.08
C LEU A 201 -46.11 -4.34 1.92
N GLY A 202 -46.42 -5.60 2.25
CA GLY A 202 -45.52 -6.47 3.00
C GLY A 202 -44.24 -6.82 2.24
N MET A 203 -44.32 -6.88 0.91
CA MET A 203 -43.22 -7.21 0.03
C MET A 203 -42.14 -6.13 0.10
N THR A 204 -42.48 -4.84 0.14
CA THR A 204 -41.49 -3.75 0.28
C THR A 204 -40.63 -3.90 1.55
N LEU A 205 -41.25 -4.33 2.65
CA LEU A 205 -40.55 -4.59 3.91
C LEU A 205 -39.72 -5.89 3.86
N PHE A 206 -40.26 -6.93 3.22
CA PHE A 206 -39.53 -8.18 2.98
C PHE A 206 -38.31 -7.96 2.06
N MET A 207 -38.41 -7.05 1.10
CA MET A 207 -37.33 -6.68 0.17
C MET A 207 -36.21 -5.88 0.86
N SER A 208 -36.57 -4.85 1.64
CA SER A 208 -35.58 -4.02 2.34
C SER A 208 -34.75 -4.81 3.35
N SER A 209 -35.37 -5.75 4.07
CA SER A 209 -34.64 -6.68 4.94
C SER A 209 -33.71 -7.64 4.18
N PHE A 210 -34.04 -7.99 2.93
CA PHE A 210 -33.20 -8.79 2.05
C PHE A 210 -32.00 -8.03 1.47
N GLU A 211 -32.14 -6.75 1.13
CA GLU A 211 -31.03 -5.91 0.65
C GLU A 211 -29.91 -5.75 1.69
N ASP A 212 -30.26 -5.62 2.96
CA ASP A 212 -29.30 -5.57 4.07
C ASP A 212 -28.51 -6.90 4.22
N LEU A 213 -29.11 -8.03 3.85
CA LEU A 213 -28.45 -9.35 3.80
C LEU A 213 -27.56 -9.54 2.57
N LEU A 214 -27.93 -8.99 1.42
CA LEU A 214 -27.17 -9.08 0.16
C LEU A 214 -25.78 -8.44 0.22
N SER A 215 -25.52 -7.61 1.25
CA SER A 215 -24.23 -7.04 1.62
C SER A 215 -23.20 -8.09 2.11
N LEU A 216 -23.65 -9.26 2.59
CA LEU A 216 -22.79 -10.32 3.14
C LEU A 216 -22.64 -11.50 2.16
N ARG A 217 -21.55 -11.45 1.38
CA ARG A 217 -20.71 -12.55 0.82
C ARG A 217 -21.33 -13.85 0.22
N THR A 218 -22.65 -14.01 0.17
CA THR A 218 -23.29 -15.33 -0.08
C THR A 218 -24.59 -15.17 -0.85
N ARG A 219 -24.52 -14.64 -2.08
CA ARG A 219 -25.66 -14.65 -3.02
C ARG A 219 -26.04 -16.07 -3.44
N ALA A 220 -25.07 -16.94 -3.72
CA ALA A 220 -25.33 -18.27 -4.28
C ALA A 220 -26.04 -19.24 -3.32
N TYR A 221 -25.69 -19.24 -2.02
CA TYR A 221 -26.30 -20.15 -1.04
C TYR A 221 -27.74 -19.78 -0.68
N LEU A 222 -28.06 -18.48 -0.62
CA LEU A 222 -29.40 -17.99 -0.27
C LEU A 222 -30.39 -18.08 -1.43
N ILE A 223 -29.93 -18.10 -2.68
CA ILE A 223 -30.77 -18.31 -3.88
C ILE A 223 -31.36 -19.73 -3.89
N LYS A 224 -30.68 -20.72 -3.29
CA LYS A 224 -31.12 -22.12 -3.26
C LYS A 224 -32.32 -22.36 -2.33
N ASP A 225 -32.51 -21.51 -1.33
CA ASP A 225 -33.55 -21.62 -0.29
C ASP A 225 -34.77 -20.71 -0.55
N VAL A 226 -34.77 -19.93 -1.64
CA VAL A 226 -35.84 -18.98 -1.98
C VAL A 226 -36.62 -19.49 -3.19
N ASP A 227 -37.95 -19.39 -3.12
CA ASP A 227 -38.83 -19.76 -4.23
C ASP A 227 -38.44 -18.98 -5.51
N PRO A 228 -38.20 -19.67 -6.65
CA PRO A 228 -37.85 -19.06 -7.93
C PRO A 228 -38.80 -17.93 -8.36
N GLU A 229 -40.08 -17.97 -7.96
CA GLU A 229 -41.07 -16.95 -8.30
C GLU A 229 -40.88 -15.65 -7.49
N ILE A 230 -40.38 -15.75 -6.26
CA ILE A 230 -40.01 -14.61 -5.41
C ILE A 230 -38.72 -13.97 -5.93
N LEU A 231 -37.73 -14.78 -6.31
CA LEU A 231 -36.50 -14.33 -6.97
C LEU A 231 -36.77 -13.61 -8.30
N ARG A 232 -37.73 -14.12 -9.08
CA ARG A 232 -38.16 -13.53 -10.35
C ARG A 232 -38.78 -12.13 -10.18
N ARG A 233 -39.46 -11.88 -9.07
CA ARG A 233 -39.97 -10.53 -8.69
C ARG A 233 -38.88 -9.65 -8.08
N LEU A 234 -37.99 -10.22 -7.26
CA LEU A 234 -36.80 -9.55 -6.66
C LEU A 234 -35.87 -8.96 -7.72
N LEU A 235 -35.64 -9.68 -8.82
CA LEU A 235 -34.75 -9.29 -9.91
C LEU A 235 -35.42 -8.42 -10.98
N GLY A 236 -36.64 -7.93 -10.72
CA GLY A 236 -37.42 -7.11 -11.65
C GLY A 236 -36.61 -5.92 -12.19
N ALA A 237 -36.44 -5.92 -13.53
CA ALA A 237 -35.60 -5.07 -14.40
C ALA A 237 -34.25 -5.67 -14.86
N ARG A 238 -33.67 -6.65 -14.15
CA ARG A 238 -32.56 -7.49 -14.65
C ARG A 238 -33.03 -8.84 -15.23
N SER A 239 -34.33 -9.14 -15.12
CA SER A 239 -35.00 -10.35 -15.64
C SER A 239 -35.20 -10.40 -17.17
N LEU A 240 -34.41 -9.69 -17.97
CA LEU A 240 -34.45 -9.81 -19.44
C LEU A 240 -33.72 -11.06 -19.97
N ALA A 241 -33.10 -11.87 -19.10
CA ALA A 241 -32.26 -13.01 -19.52
C ALA A 241 -32.83 -14.41 -19.18
N THR A 242 -34.12 -14.55 -18.87
CA THR A 242 -34.73 -15.87 -18.59
C THR A 242 -35.34 -16.57 -19.81
N ASP A 243 -35.27 -15.95 -21.00
CA ASP A 243 -35.81 -16.52 -22.24
C ASP A 243 -34.74 -16.53 -23.36
N LEU A 244 -33.57 -17.12 -23.09
CA LEU A 244 -32.56 -17.36 -24.12
C LEU A 244 -32.86 -18.66 -24.86
N ASP A 245 -33.14 -18.55 -26.16
CA ASP A 245 -33.38 -19.69 -27.04
C ASP A 245 -32.12 -20.56 -27.14
N LYS A 246 -32.23 -21.85 -26.77
CA LYS A 246 -31.13 -22.82 -26.81
C LYS A 246 -30.47 -22.91 -28.20
N SER A 247 -31.24 -22.71 -29.27
CA SER A 247 -30.71 -22.69 -30.64
C SER A 247 -29.81 -21.48 -30.90
N LYS A 248 -30.24 -20.27 -30.51
CA LYS A 248 -29.46 -19.04 -30.64
C LYS A 248 -28.19 -19.06 -29.82
N MET A 249 -28.22 -19.65 -28.62
CA MET A 249 -27.02 -19.84 -27.81
C MET A 249 -26.03 -20.79 -28.47
N ALA A 250 -26.51 -21.95 -28.95
CA ALA A 250 -25.64 -22.89 -29.66
C ALA A 250 -25.00 -22.25 -30.91
N ASP A 251 -25.75 -21.45 -31.67
CA ASP A 251 -25.23 -20.71 -32.82
C ASP A 251 -24.22 -19.64 -32.41
N TYR A 252 -24.46 -18.91 -31.30
CA TYR A 252 -23.54 -17.91 -30.77
C TYR A 252 -22.17 -18.52 -30.42
N TYR A 253 -22.13 -19.59 -29.61
CA TYR A 253 -20.86 -20.22 -29.25
C TYR A 253 -20.18 -20.93 -30.44
N ARG A 254 -20.95 -21.46 -31.40
CA ARG A 254 -20.39 -21.95 -32.67
C ARG A 254 -19.73 -20.83 -33.48
N SER A 255 -20.34 -19.64 -33.50
CA SER A 255 -19.88 -18.49 -34.29
C SER A 255 -18.61 -17.82 -33.73
N LYS A 256 -18.28 -17.99 -32.44
CA LYS A 256 -17.08 -17.41 -31.81
C LYS A 256 -15.77 -17.83 -32.46
N ILE A 257 -15.72 -19.04 -33.01
CA ILE A 257 -14.53 -19.59 -33.66
C ILE A 257 -14.89 -19.98 -35.07
N SER A 258 -14.26 -19.35 -36.06
CA SER A 258 -14.39 -19.76 -37.46
C SER A 258 -13.67 -21.08 -37.72
N GLU A 259 -14.09 -21.81 -38.76
CA GLU A 259 -13.32 -22.95 -39.26
C GLU A 259 -11.89 -22.50 -39.63
N PRO A 260 -10.86 -23.24 -39.19
CA PRO A 260 -9.48 -22.83 -39.41
C PRO A 260 -9.12 -22.99 -40.89
N MET A 261 -8.75 -21.89 -41.56
CA MET A 261 -8.27 -21.89 -42.95
C MET A 261 -6.74 -21.86 -43.06
N ASN A 262 -6.03 -21.65 -41.94
CA ASN A 262 -4.58 -21.58 -41.88
C ASN A 262 -4.07 -21.96 -40.48
N ALA A 263 -2.76 -22.05 -40.33
CA ALA A 263 -2.08 -22.35 -39.07
C ALA A 263 -2.49 -21.42 -37.90
N ASN A 264 -2.62 -20.11 -38.14
CA ASN A 264 -3.06 -19.18 -37.10
C ASN A 264 -4.53 -19.42 -36.67
N GLY A 265 -5.39 -19.85 -37.59
CA GLY A 265 -6.76 -20.28 -37.29
C GLY A 265 -6.80 -21.53 -36.41
N LEU A 266 -5.92 -22.51 -36.69
CA LEU A 266 -5.76 -23.70 -35.85
C LEU A 266 -5.27 -23.33 -34.44
N LEU A 267 -4.31 -22.40 -34.33
CA LEU A 267 -3.83 -21.91 -33.04
C LEU A 267 -4.94 -21.27 -32.19
N ARG A 268 -5.79 -20.42 -32.79
CA ARG A 268 -6.95 -19.83 -32.11
C ARG A 268 -7.95 -20.88 -31.63
N LEU A 269 -8.17 -21.92 -32.43
CA LEU A 269 -9.02 -23.05 -32.05
C LEU A 269 -8.43 -23.80 -30.85
N MET A 270 -7.11 -24.04 -30.83
CA MET A 270 -6.40 -24.68 -29.72
C MET A 270 -6.41 -23.83 -28.44
N ASP A 271 -6.34 -22.50 -28.56
CA ASP A 271 -6.37 -21.60 -27.41
C ASP A 271 -7.70 -21.62 -26.65
N MET A 272 -8.82 -21.83 -27.35
CA MET A 272 -10.16 -21.87 -26.75
C MET A 272 -10.64 -23.30 -26.45
N GLY A 273 -10.44 -24.22 -27.40
CA GLY A 273 -10.92 -25.61 -27.34
C GLY A 273 -9.97 -26.60 -26.67
N GLY A 274 -8.82 -26.14 -26.17
CA GLY A 274 -7.78 -26.98 -25.58
C GLY A 274 -6.89 -27.70 -26.61
N GLY A 275 -6.07 -28.63 -26.12
CA GLY A 275 -5.04 -29.28 -26.92
C GLY A 275 -5.52 -30.29 -27.95
N LEU A 276 -4.69 -30.55 -28.97
CA LEU A 276 -4.90 -31.62 -29.94
C LEU A 276 -4.41 -32.96 -29.37
N ASN A 277 -5.22 -34.00 -29.61
CA ASN A 277 -4.88 -35.38 -29.26
C ASN A 277 -3.80 -35.95 -30.21
N LYS A 278 -3.35 -37.18 -29.94
CA LYS A 278 -2.36 -37.89 -30.78
C LYS A 278 -2.81 -38.04 -32.24
N GLU A 279 -4.11 -38.08 -32.47
CA GLU A 279 -4.76 -38.17 -33.79
C GLU A 279 -4.97 -36.81 -34.46
N LEU A 280 -4.41 -35.73 -33.91
CA LEU A 280 -4.60 -34.34 -34.37
C LEU A 280 -6.06 -33.85 -34.36
N SER A 281 -6.91 -34.49 -33.56
CA SER A 281 -8.29 -34.08 -33.28
C SER A 281 -8.38 -33.18 -32.05
N ASN A 282 -9.34 -32.25 -32.05
CA ASN A 282 -9.70 -31.46 -30.87
C ASN A 282 -11.00 -32.02 -30.25
N PRO A 283 -11.06 -32.31 -28.94
CA PRO A 283 -12.25 -32.89 -28.30
C PRO A 283 -13.54 -32.06 -28.41
N LEU A 284 -13.43 -30.74 -28.53
CA LEU A 284 -14.55 -29.79 -28.45
C LEU A 284 -14.99 -29.34 -29.85
N TYR A 285 -14.03 -29.16 -30.76
CA TYR A 285 -14.25 -28.71 -32.13
C TYR A 285 -13.97 -29.78 -33.18
N GLU A 286 -14.15 -31.06 -32.83
CA GLU A 286 -13.91 -32.19 -33.74
C GLU A 286 -14.65 -32.00 -35.09
N HIS A 287 -15.90 -31.53 -35.06
CA HIS A 287 -16.69 -31.26 -36.25
C HIS A 287 -16.10 -30.21 -37.19
N LYS A 288 -15.33 -29.23 -36.68
CA LYS A 288 -14.68 -28.18 -37.50
C LYS A 288 -13.38 -28.63 -38.15
N LEU A 289 -12.84 -29.77 -37.71
CA LEU A 289 -11.59 -30.34 -38.21
C LEU A 289 -11.83 -31.56 -39.12
N LYS A 290 -13.03 -32.14 -39.12
CA LYS A 290 -13.38 -33.35 -39.87
C LYS A 290 -13.23 -33.22 -41.38
N ASP A 291 -13.52 -32.03 -41.93
CA ASP A 291 -13.50 -31.78 -43.37
C ASP A 291 -12.14 -31.29 -43.89
N ILE A 292 -11.12 -31.21 -43.01
CA ILE A 292 -9.76 -30.76 -43.35
C ILE A 292 -8.87 -31.99 -43.54
N ASP A 293 -8.13 -32.03 -44.65
CA ASP A 293 -7.22 -33.12 -44.95
C ASP A 293 -6.09 -33.23 -43.91
N LEU A 294 -5.75 -34.45 -43.54
CA LEU A 294 -4.80 -34.79 -42.48
C LEU A 294 -3.37 -34.33 -42.83
N GLU A 295 -3.03 -34.28 -44.12
CA GLU A 295 -1.76 -33.72 -44.60
C GLU A 295 -1.68 -32.20 -44.37
N VAL A 296 -2.78 -31.47 -44.57
CA VAL A 296 -2.85 -30.02 -44.36
C VAL A 296 -2.75 -29.70 -42.87
N LEU A 297 -3.48 -30.42 -42.02
CA LEU A 297 -3.38 -30.29 -40.56
C LEU A 297 -1.96 -30.57 -40.05
N THR A 298 -1.33 -31.61 -40.58
CA THR A 298 0.08 -31.95 -40.28
C THR A 298 1.02 -30.80 -40.68
N SER A 299 0.79 -30.15 -41.82
CA SER A 299 1.59 -29.00 -42.26
C SER A 299 1.45 -27.81 -41.31
N TRP A 300 0.24 -27.50 -40.84
CA TRP A 300 -0.02 -26.40 -39.91
C TRP A 300 0.58 -26.64 -38.53
N VAL A 301 0.49 -27.86 -38.00
CA VAL A 301 1.11 -28.21 -36.72
C VAL A 301 2.64 -28.08 -36.79
N ARG A 302 3.25 -28.49 -37.91
CA ARG A 302 4.70 -28.29 -38.12
C ARG A 302 5.07 -26.81 -38.18
N GLU A 303 4.33 -26.01 -38.95
CA GLU A 303 4.57 -24.55 -39.03
C GLU A 303 4.47 -23.88 -37.64
N LEU A 304 3.44 -24.21 -36.87
CA LEU A 304 3.25 -23.66 -35.52
C LEU A 304 4.34 -24.12 -34.54
N ALA A 305 4.80 -25.36 -34.66
CA ALA A 305 5.87 -25.92 -33.83
C ALA A 305 7.24 -25.30 -34.18
N GLU A 306 7.53 -25.07 -35.46
CA GLU A 306 8.74 -24.35 -35.92
C GLU A 306 8.73 -22.89 -35.46
N ARG A 307 7.56 -22.25 -35.45
CA ARG A 307 7.36 -20.89 -34.91
C ARG A 307 7.37 -20.84 -33.38
N GLY A 308 7.39 -21.99 -32.70
CA GLY A 308 7.39 -22.08 -31.23
C GLY A 308 6.08 -21.64 -30.56
N LEU A 309 4.94 -21.69 -31.27
CA LEU A 309 3.63 -21.26 -30.75
C LEU A 309 2.83 -22.40 -30.12
N ILE A 310 3.18 -23.64 -30.42
CA ILE A 310 2.62 -24.85 -29.82
C ILE A 310 3.73 -25.76 -29.30
N ALA A 311 3.42 -26.57 -28.29
CA ALA A 311 4.35 -27.56 -27.77
C ALA A 311 3.64 -28.78 -27.18
N ARG A 312 4.39 -29.89 -27.10
CA ARG A 312 4.01 -31.10 -26.36
C ARG A 312 4.47 -30.97 -24.91
N VAL A 313 3.60 -31.40 -24.00
CA VAL A 313 3.85 -31.44 -22.56
C VAL A 313 4.13 -32.89 -22.15
N ARG A 314 5.08 -33.14 -21.25
CA ARG A 314 5.28 -34.46 -20.61
C ARG A 314 5.76 -34.31 -19.17
N GLY A 315 5.70 -35.40 -18.41
CA GLY A 315 6.22 -35.44 -17.04
C GLY A 315 5.27 -34.81 -16.03
N THR A 316 3.99 -34.66 -16.39
CA THR A 316 2.94 -34.19 -15.46
C THR A 316 2.39 -35.31 -14.58
N GLY A 317 2.60 -36.57 -14.98
CA GLY A 317 2.03 -37.74 -14.31
C GLY A 317 0.57 -38.02 -14.67
N HIS A 318 -0.06 -37.19 -15.51
CA HIS A 318 -1.46 -37.34 -15.91
C HIS A 318 -1.58 -37.80 -17.38
N GLU A 319 -2.10 -39.01 -17.61
CA GLU A 319 -2.13 -39.66 -18.94
C GLU A 319 -2.90 -38.86 -20.01
N GLN A 320 -3.91 -38.08 -19.62
CA GLN A 320 -4.71 -37.28 -20.56
C GLN A 320 -4.03 -35.98 -21.02
N ILE A 321 -2.92 -35.58 -20.41
CA ILE A 321 -2.22 -34.32 -20.69
C ILE A 321 -0.88 -34.61 -21.37
N ASP A 322 -0.16 -35.61 -20.85
CA ASP A 322 1.13 -35.99 -21.40
C ASP A 322 1.02 -36.41 -22.88
N ASN A 323 1.95 -35.89 -23.69
CA ASN A 323 2.08 -36.08 -25.13
C ASN A 323 1.04 -35.40 -26.04
N LYS A 324 0.10 -34.61 -25.50
CA LYS A 324 -0.80 -33.78 -26.32
C LYS A 324 -0.14 -32.48 -26.77
N TRP A 325 -0.62 -31.94 -27.89
CA TRP A 325 -0.20 -30.64 -28.40
C TRP A 325 -1.07 -29.54 -27.79
N PHE A 326 -0.44 -28.56 -27.17
CA PHE A 326 -1.10 -27.38 -26.65
C PHE A 326 -0.50 -26.12 -27.26
N SER A 327 -1.26 -25.03 -27.31
CA SER A 327 -0.64 -23.71 -27.45
C SER A 327 0.29 -23.46 -26.27
N MET A 328 1.30 -22.61 -26.42
CA MET A 328 2.23 -22.33 -25.32
C MET A 328 1.52 -21.87 -24.04
N ARG A 329 0.44 -21.08 -24.18
CA ARG A 329 -0.44 -20.67 -23.08
C ARG A 329 -1.09 -21.88 -22.39
N MET A 330 -1.69 -22.79 -23.17
CA MET A 330 -2.41 -23.96 -22.65
C MET A 330 -1.47 -25.04 -22.11
N ALA A 331 -0.26 -25.15 -22.66
CA ALA A 331 0.77 -26.07 -22.18
C ALA A 331 1.10 -25.79 -20.70
N ASP A 332 1.17 -24.51 -20.32
CA ASP A 332 1.45 -24.09 -18.94
C ASP A 332 0.30 -24.38 -18.00
N VAL A 333 -0.92 -24.02 -18.39
CA VAL A 333 -2.14 -24.23 -17.59
C VAL A 333 -2.37 -25.72 -17.36
N HIS A 334 -2.40 -26.51 -18.43
CA HIS A 334 -2.64 -27.95 -18.33
C HIS A 334 -1.45 -28.70 -17.70
N GLY A 335 -0.21 -28.31 -18.01
CA GLY A 335 0.98 -28.87 -17.36
C GLY A 335 0.96 -28.67 -15.85
N THR A 336 0.60 -27.47 -15.41
CA THR A 336 0.52 -27.12 -13.99
C THR A 336 -0.60 -27.88 -13.27
N LEU A 337 -1.84 -27.81 -13.78
CA LEU A 337 -2.98 -28.50 -13.18
C LEU A 337 -2.80 -30.03 -13.16
N GLY A 338 -2.16 -30.60 -14.19
CA GLY A 338 -1.83 -32.01 -14.25
C GLY A 338 -0.90 -32.45 -13.13
N CYS A 339 0.19 -31.71 -12.89
CA CYS A 339 1.12 -32.00 -11.80
C CYS A 339 0.46 -31.87 -10.43
N LEU A 340 -0.38 -30.84 -10.23
CA LEU A 340 -1.07 -30.60 -8.97
C LEU A 340 -2.08 -31.69 -8.63
N ALA A 341 -2.82 -32.18 -9.62
CA ALA A 341 -3.78 -33.27 -9.44
C ALA A 341 -3.08 -34.55 -8.93
N VAL A 342 -1.85 -34.81 -9.38
CA VAL A 342 -1.03 -35.95 -8.97
C VAL A 342 -0.32 -35.72 -7.62
N ALA A 343 0.03 -34.47 -7.30
CA ALA A 343 0.75 -34.10 -6.08
C ALA A 343 -0.13 -33.91 -4.83
N GLY A 344 -1.39 -34.37 -4.86
CA GLY A 344 -2.33 -34.29 -3.72
C GLY A 344 -3.28 -33.08 -3.74
N GLY A 345 -3.29 -32.28 -4.81
CA GLY A 345 -4.28 -31.19 -4.98
C GLY A 345 -5.72 -31.69 -5.15
N SER A 346 -5.90 -32.99 -5.43
CA SER A 346 -7.20 -33.66 -5.47
C SER A 346 -7.80 -33.93 -4.08
N ASP A 347 -7.01 -33.85 -3.01
CA ASP A 347 -7.42 -34.16 -1.64
C ASP A 347 -7.57 -32.91 -0.74
N LEU A 348 -7.18 -31.72 -1.23
CA LEU A 348 -7.20 -30.46 -0.47
C LEU A 348 -8.38 -29.56 -0.87
N GLU A 349 -8.98 -28.88 0.12
CA GLU A 349 -10.05 -27.91 -0.11
C GLU A 349 -9.51 -26.59 -0.73
N ASP A 350 -8.34 -26.12 -0.30
CA ASP A 350 -7.65 -24.96 -0.89
C ASP A 350 -6.30 -25.34 -1.50
N ILE A 351 -6.16 -25.13 -2.81
CA ILE A 351 -4.95 -25.39 -3.58
C ILE A 351 -3.79 -24.48 -3.12
N ARG A 352 -4.05 -23.29 -2.55
CA ARG A 352 -3.03 -22.33 -2.09
C ARG A 352 -2.21 -22.82 -0.90
N GLU A 353 -2.76 -23.77 -0.15
CA GLU A 353 -2.08 -24.38 1.01
C GLU A 353 -1.02 -25.41 0.56
N LEU A 354 -1.08 -25.87 -0.69
CA LEU A 354 -0.14 -26.84 -1.21
C LEU A 354 1.18 -26.16 -1.59
N TYR A 355 2.26 -26.61 -0.96
CA TYR A 355 3.61 -26.16 -1.32
C TYR A 355 4.00 -26.76 -2.68
N THR A 356 4.16 -25.90 -3.68
CA THR A 356 4.47 -26.28 -5.07
C THR A 356 5.97 -26.36 -5.36
N GLY A 357 6.83 -25.98 -4.41
CA GLY A 357 8.27 -25.88 -4.59
C GLY A 357 8.90 -27.21 -5.00
N GLY A 358 9.64 -27.20 -6.11
CA GLY A 358 10.37 -28.36 -6.65
C GLY A 358 9.60 -29.24 -7.65
N LEU A 359 8.30 -29.01 -7.86
CA LEU A 359 7.53 -29.68 -8.91
C LEU A 359 7.77 -29.01 -10.27
N THR A 360 7.96 -29.83 -11.30
CA THR A 360 8.29 -29.36 -12.65
C THR A 360 7.71 -30.30 -13.70
N PHE A 361 7.36 -29.78 -14.86
CA PHE A 361 7.04 -30.57 -16.06
C PHE A 361 7.98 -30.19 -17.21
N GLU A 362 7.91 -30.93 -18.31
CA GLU A 362 8.76 -30.68 -19.47
C GLU A 362 7.92 -30.29 -20.69
N VAL A 363 8.42 -29.29 -21.43
CA VAL A 363 7.84 -28.79 -22.67
C VAL A 363 8.83 -29.02 -23.80
N GLY A 364 8.37 -29.64 -24.88
CA GLY A 364 9.21 -29.92 -26.04
C GLY A 364 9.51 -28.66 -26.85
N SER A 365 10.75 -28.54 -27.33
CA SER A 365 11.20 -27.50 -28.27
C SER A 365 12.10 -28.10 -29.36
N ASN A 366 12.33 -27.34 -30.44
CA ASN A 366 13.16 -27.76 -31.59
C ASN A 366 12.71 -29.11 -32.17
N TYR A 367 11.54 -29.11 -32.81
CA TYR A 367 10.92 -30.32 -33.35
C TYR A 367 11.56 -30.78 -34.66
N ASP A 368 11.67 -32.09 -34.86
CA ASP A 368 11.98 -32.74 -36.12
C ASP A 368 10.79 -33.62 -36.52
N GLY A 369 9.99 -33.12 -37.46
CA GLY A 369 8.64 -33.66 -37.70
C GLY A 369 7.73 -33.45 -36.49
N PHE A 370 7.44 -34.52 -35.74
CA PHE A 370 6.56 -34.50 -34.55
C PHE A 370 7.29 -34.86 -33.24
N GLU A 371 8.60 -35.10 -33.30
CA GLU A 371 9.44 -35.43 -32.14
C GLU A 371 10.23 -34.20 -31.69
N ALA A 372 10.20 -33.90 -30.38
CA ALA A 372 10.99 -32.82 -29.81
C ALA A 372 12.43 -33.28 -29.59
N LYS A 373 13.42 -32.56 -30.15
CA LYS A 373 14.84 -32.83 -29.90
C LYS A 373 15.31 -32.34 -28.54
N GLU A 374 14.68 -31.28 -28.04
CA GLU A 374 14.98 -30.70 -26.72
C GLU A 374 13.73 -30.68 -25.86
N TRP A 375 13.92 -30.95 -24.57
CA TRP A 375 12.87 -30.83 -23.57
C TRP A 375 13.31 -29.83 -22.52
N LYS A 376 12.58 -28.72 -22.44
CA LYS A 376 12.83 -27.66 -21.47
C LYS A 376 12.03 -27.93 -20.22
N ARG A 377 12.72 -28.03 -19.08
CA ARG A 377 12.10 -28.17 -17.77
C ARG A 377 11.47 -26.83 -17.37
N LYS A 378 10.21 -26.88 -16.93
CA LYS A 378 9.42 -25.71 -16.56
C LYS A 378 8.84 -25.89 -15.16
N ASN A 379 8.93 -24.83 -14.36
CA ASN A 379 8.33 -24.78 -13.02
C ASN A 379 6.81 -24.62 -13.13
N LEU A 380 6.10 -25.07 -12.11
CA LEU A 380 4.65 -24.86 -12.03
C LEU A 380 4.31 -23.38 -12.08
N SER A 381 3.26 -23.05 -12.82
CA SER A 381 2.62 -21.74 -12.76
C SER A 381 1.71 -21.65 -11.54
N ASP A 382 1.05 -20.50 -11.35
CA ASP A 382 0.10 -20.37 -10.25
C ASP A 382 -1.07 -21.37 -10.35
N PRO A 383 -1.27 -22.23 -9.34
CA PRO A 383 -2.32 -23.24 -9.35
C PRO A 383 -3.75 -22.69 -9.51
N GLN A 384 -4.11 -21.65 -8.77
CA GLN A 384 -5.47 -21.13 -8.73
C GLN A 384 -5.81 -20.33 -9.99
N ASP A 385 -4.86 -19.57 -10.51
CA ASP A 385 -4.98 -18.87 -11.78
C ASP A 385 -5.10 -19.85 -12.94
N CYS A 386 -4.34 -20.95 -12.93
CA CYS A 386 -4.51 -21.98 -13.95
C CYS A 386 -5.93 -22.56 -13.91
N LEU A 387 -6.47 -22.81 -12.72
CA LEU A 387 -7.85 -23.28 -12.55
C LEU A 387 -8.88 -22.22 -12.98
N ARG A 388 -8.67 -20.96 -12.61
CA ARG A 388 -9.48 -19.80 -12.98
C ARG A 388 -9.53 -19.59 -14.49
N MET A 389 -8.37 -19.56 -15.13
CA MET A 389 -8.23 -19.45 -16.59
C MET A 389 -8.96 -20.61 -17.27
N LYS A 390 -8.78 -21.83 -16.77
CA LYS A 390 -9.42 -23.00 -17.35
C LYS A 390 -10.96 -22.90 -17.27
N LEU A 391 -11.49 -22.44 -16.14
CA LEU A 391 -12.94 -22.21 -15.98
C LEU A 391 -13.45 -21.11 -16.91
N LEU A 392 -12.71 -20.01 -17.06
CA LEU A 392 -13.06 -18.93 -18.01
C LEU A 392 -13.05 -19.43 -19.47
N ASP A 393 -12.05 -20.20 -19.88
CA ASP A 393 -11.97 -20.77 -21.23
C ASP A 393 -13.10 -21.79 -21.48
N MET A 394 -13.46 -22.60 -20.49
CA MET A 394 -14.59 -23.53 -20.56
C MET A 394 -15.93 -22.80 -20.72
N LEU A 395 -16.19 -21.79 -19.88
CA LEU A 395 -17.39 -20.97 -19.99
C LEU A 395 -17.43 -20.14 -21.27
N GLY A 396 -16.28 -19.65 -21.74
CA GLY A 396 -16.19 -18.89 -22.99
C GLY A 396 -16.41 -19.73 -24.25
N SER A 397 -16.20 -21.03 -24.16
CA SER A 397 -16.38 -21.97 -25.28
C SER A 397 -17.76 -22.66 -25.26
N GLU A 398 -18.30 -22.97 -24.08
CA GLU A 398 -19.47 -23.84 -23.90
C GLU A 398 -20.50 -23.31 -22.88
N GLY A 399 -20.45 -22.04 -22.46
CA GLY A 399 -21.44 -21.47 -21.53
C GLY A 399 -22.88 -21.44 -22.09
N PRO A 400 -23.92 -21.26 -21.27
CA PRO A 400 -23.96 -21.41 -19.81
C PRO A 400 -23.74 -22.88 -19.37
N GLN A 401 -23.14 -23.11 -18.19
CA GLN A 401 -22.90 -24.45 -17.64
C GLN A 401 -23.24 -24.54 -16.14
N VAL A 402 -23.72 -25.69 -15.68
CA VAL A 402 -23.93 -25.98 -14.25
C VAL A 402 -22.62 -26.33 -13.55
N SER A 403 -22.53 -26.05 -12.23
CA SER A 403 -21.35 -26.35 -11.41
C SER A 403 -20.90 -27.82 -11.56
N ASP A 404 -21.84 -28.77 -11.53
CA ASP A 404 -21.54 -30.20 -11.61
C ASP A 404 -20.93 -30.62 -12.96
N SER A 405 -21.32 -29.97 -14.05
CA SER A 405 -20.75 -30.20 -15.39
C SER A 405 -19.29 -29.73 -15.46
N LEU A 406 -19.00 -28.57 -14.86
CA LEU A 406 -17.64 -28.03 -14.79
C LEU A 406 -16.75 -28.90 -13.90
N CYS A 407 -17.24 -29.30 -12.72
CA CYS A 407 -16.53 -30.14 -11.77
C CYS A 407 -16.21 -31.52 -12.37
N GLY A 408 -17.16 -32.15 -13.08
CA GLY A 408 -16.96 -33.48 -13.67
C GLY A 408 -15.84 -33.56 -14.72
N ARG A 409 -15.38 -32.42 -15.25
CA ARG A 409 -14.30 -32.34 -16.25
C ARG A 409 -12.94 -31.93 -15.68
N LEU A 410 -12.89 -31.56 -14.41
CA LEU A 410 -11.68 -31.09 -13.74
C LEU A 410 -11.25 -32.10 -12.66
N PRO A 411 -9.95 -32.41 -12.54
CA PRO A 411 -9.45 -33.39 -11.57
C PRO A 411 -9.34 -32.81 -10.14
N PHE A 412 -10.30 -31.97 -9.73
CA PHE A 412 -10.27 -31.20 -8.48
C PHE A 412 -11.60 -31.35 -7.71
N PRO A 413 -11.59 -31.22 -6.37
CA PRO A 413 -12.81 -31.29 -5.56
C PRO A 413 -13.84 -30.22 -5.94
N LYS A 414 -15.13 -30.57 -5.81
CA LYS A 414 -16.25 -29.65 -6.10
C LYS A 414 -16.16 -28.33 -5.31
N ALA A 415 -15.84 -28.41 -4.02
CA ALA A 415 -15.72 -27.23 -3.15
C ALA A 415 -14.71 -26.20 -3.68
N GLN A 416 -13.61 -26.68 -4.25
CA GLN A 416 -12.55 -25.84 -4.80
C GLN A 416 -12.95 -25.16 -6.10
N VAL A 417 -13.56 -25.92 -7.03
CA VAL A 417 -14.08 -25.36 -8.27
C VAL A 417 -15.16 -24.31 -7.99
N GLU A 418 -16.06 -24.59 -7.04
CA GLU A 418 -17.09 -23.65 -6.60
C GLU A 418 -16.50 -22.40 -5.94
N ALA A 419 -15.44 -22.53 -5.14
CA ALA A 419 -14.75 -21.39 -4.54
C ALA A 419 -14.15 -20.47 -5.62
N VAL A 420 -13.53 -21.03 -6.67
CA VAL A 420 -12.99 -20.23 -7.79
C VAL A 420 -14.11 -19.61 -8.62
N LEU A 421 -15.22 -20.32 -8.87
CA LEU A 421 -16.40 -19.77 -9.56
C LEU A 421 -17.02 -18.61 -8.77
N GLN A 422 -17.10 -18.73 -7.44
CA GLN A 422 -17.56 -17.66 -6.56
C GLN A 422 -16.61 -16.46 -6.62
N GLU A 423 -15.29 -16.68 -6.62
CA GLU A 423 -14.31 -15.60 -6.79
C GLU A 423 -14.50 -14.88 -8.14
N LEU A 424 -14.71 -15.63 -9.23
CA LEU A 424 -14.98 -15.09 -10.56
C LEU A 424 -16.28 -14.28 -10.63
N GLU A 425 -17.31 -14.68 -9.88
CA GLU A 425 -18.57 -13.94 -9.73
C GLU A 425 -18.36 -12.64 -8.93
N MET A 426 -17.63 -12.70 -7.81
CA MET A 426 -17.27 -11.49 -7.04
C MET A 426 -16.43 -10.49 -7.87
N LYS A 427 -15.59 -11.01 -8.78
CA LYS A 427 -14.80 -10.21 -9.73
C LYS A 427 -15.61 -9.73 -10.94
N ASN A 428 -16.90 -10.06 -11.04
CA ASN A 428 -17.81 -9.76 -12.15
C ASN A 428 -17.35 -10.28 -13.53
N LEU A 429 -16.52 -11.33 -13.56
CA LEU A 429 -16.11 -12.00 -14.80
C LEU A 429 -17.14 -13.05 -15.24
N VAL A 430 -17.78 -13.69 -14.26
CA VAL A 430 -18.82 -14.71 -14.44
C VAL A 430 -20.11 -14.23 -13.79
N SER A 431 -21.24 -14.60 -14.39
CA SER A 431 -22.59 -14.36 -13.89
C SER A 431 -23.27 -15.68 -13.60
N ILE A 432 -24.05 -15.74 -12.52
CA ILE A 432 -24.87 -16.90 -12.14
C ILE A 432 -26.35 -16.58 -12.36
N GLY A 433 -27.07 -17.49 -13.01
CA GLY A 433 -28.48 -17.29 -13.32
C GLY A 433 -29.15 -18.54 -13.89
N PHE A 434 -30.42 -18.41 -14.25
CA PHE A 434 -31.22 -19.46 -14.90
C PHE A 434 -31.42 -19.10 -16.37
N PHE A 435 -30.41 -19.36 -17.20
CA PHE A 435 -30.40 -18.91 -18.59
C PHE A 435 -31.12 -19.89 -19.52
N THR A 436 -31.01 -21.20 -19.25
CA THR A 436 -31.56 -22.28 -20.10
C THR A 436 -32.77 -23.01 -19.52
N GLN A 437 -33.40 -22.42 -18.48
CA GLN A 437 -34.57 -22.97 -17.74
C GLN A 437 -34.29 -24.27 -16.98
N THR A 438 -33.10 -24.39 -16.39
CA THR A 438 -32.74 -25.47 -15.45
C THR A 438 -33.22 -25.15 -14.04
N ASP A 439 -33.42 -26.17 -13.20
CA ASP A 439 -33.71 -26.01 -11.76
C ASP A 439 -32.44 -25.66 -10.95
N GLU A 440 -31.27 -25.77 -11.56
CA GLU A 440 -29.96 -25.45 -10.98
C GLU A 440 -29.37 -24.19 -11.63
N GLY A 441 -28.62 -23.42 -10.84
CA GLY A 441 -27.95 -22.20 -11.30
C GLY A 441 -26.83 -22.49 -12.30
N GLU A 442 -26.85 -21.79 -13.41
CA GLU A 442 -25.86 -21.87 -14.49
C GLU A 442 -24.90 -20.68 -14.44
N TYR A 443 -23.65 -20.93 -14.77
CA TYR A 443 -22.60 -19.93 -14.89
C TYR A 443 -22.38 -19.57 -16.37
N ILE A 444 -22.24 -18.28 -16.66
CA ILE A 444 -21.90 -17.76 -17.99
C ILE A 444 -20.87 -16.63 -17.85
N LEU A 445 -20.02 -16.42 -18.87
CA LEU A 445 -19.18 -15.21 -18.88
C LEU A 445 -20.04 -13.95 -18.97
N ARG A 446 -19.70 -12.93 -18.19
CA ARG A 446 -20.46 -11.68 -18.12
C ARG A 446 -20.51 -10.94 -19.47
N VAL A 447 -19.41 -11.00 -20.23
CA VAL A 447 -19.32 -10.42 -21.59
C VAL A 447 -20.25 -11.15 -22.57
N ASP A 448 -20.37 -12.47 -22.44
CA ASP A 448 -21.24 -13.27 -23.28
C ASP A 448 -22.71 -13.02 -22.94
N GLU A 449 -23.05 -12.94 -21.65
CA GLU A 449 -24.38 -12.55 -21.20
C GLU A 449 -24.80 -11.21 -21.83
N TYR A 450 -23.93 -10.19 -21.78
CA TYR A 450 -24.22 -8.87 -22.35
C TYR A 450 -24.44 -8.91 -23.87
N ARG A 451 -23.66 -9.71 -24.58
CA ARG A 451 -23.79 -9.85 -26.04
C ARG A 451 -25.05 -10.62 -26.42
N ILE A 452 -25.36 -11.69 -25.71
CA ILE A 452 -26.51 -12.56 -25.98
C ILE A 452 -27.83 -11.85 -25.62
N THR A 453 -27.84 -10.99 -24.60
CA THR A 453 -29.02 -10.21 -24.17
C THR A 453 -29.29 -8.96 -25.02
N GLY A 454 -28.52 -8.73 -26.09
CA GLY A 454 -28.77 -7.66 -27.07
C GLY A 454 -27.96 -6.38 -26.86
N GLY A 455 -26.80 -6.46 -26.19
CA GLY A 455 -25.84 -5.36 -26.11
C GLY A 455 -25.40 -4.87 -27.50
N SER A 456 -25.54 -3.57 -27.76
CA SER A 456 -25.28 -2.96 -29.07
C SER A 456 -23.86 -2.42 -29.25
N VAL A 457 -23.10 -2.31 -28.16
CA VAL A 457 -21.76 -1.72 -28.15
C VAL A 457 -20.72 -2.83 -28.04
N GLU A 458 -19.60 -2.68 -28.75
CA GLU A 458 -18.45 -3.57 -28.58
C GLU A 458 -17.79 -3.31 -27.23
N VAL A 459 -17.81 -4.33 -26.36
CA VAL A 459 -17.33 -4.23 -24.98
C VAL A 459 -16.07 -5.08 -24.82
N VAL A 460 -15.08 -4.52 -24.14
CA VAL A 460 -13.84 -5.18 -23.74
C VAL A 460 -14.00 -5.74 -22.32
N ASP A 461 -13.46 -6.92 -22.08
CA ASP A 461 -13.41 -7.50 -20.74
C ASP A 461 -12.56 -6.63 -19.81
N TYR A 462 -13.01 -6.50 -18.56
CA TYR A 462 -12.32 -5.69 -17.58
C TYR A 462 -10.90 -6.20 -17.30
N ARG A 463 -10.69 -7.52 -17.31
CA ARG A 463 -9.38 -8.12 -17.09
C ARG A 463 -8.38 -7.73 -18.18
N THR A 464 -8.80 -7.74 -19.45
CA THR A 464 -7.96 -7.28 -20.57
C THR A 464 -7.53 -5.84 -20.38
N LEU A 465 -8.45 -4.97 -19.92
CA LEU A 465 -8.13 -3.59 -19.60
C LEU A 465 -7.12 -3.47 -18.45
N GLN A 466 -7.25 -4.27 -17.39
CA GLN A 466 -6.28 -4.29 -16.29
C GLN A 466 -4.89 -4.77 -16.73
N ASN A 467 -4.82 -5.84 -17.55
CA ASN A 467 -3.57 -6.38 -18.07
C ASN A 467 -2.86 -5.38 -18.98
N HIS A 468 -3.59 -4.67 -19.84
CA HIS A 468 -3.03 -3.60 -20.66
C HIS A 468 -2.45 -2.48 -19.81
N LEU A 469 -3.17 -2.06 -18.77
CA LEU A 469 -2.70 -1.03 -17.84
C LEU A 469 -1.46 -1.46 -17.06
N LEU A 470 -1.37 -2.74 -16.68
CA LEU A 470 -0.20 -3.32 -16.03
C LEU A 470 1.00 -3.27 -16.97
N ALA A 471 0.87 -3.82 -18.19
CA ALA A 471 1.94 -3.85 -19.18
C ALA A 471 2.44 -2.44 -19.54
N LYS A 472 1.51 -1.48 -19.65
CA LYS A 472 1.85 -0.07 -19.89
C LYS A 472 2.56 0.57 -18.69
N SER A 473 2.11 0.29 -17.47
CA SER A 473 2.68 0.88 -16.25
C SER A 473 4.05 0.33 -15.91
N PHE A 474 4.33 -0.94 -16.20
CA PHE A 474 5.59 -1.62 -15.87
C PHE A 474 6.46 -1.89 -17.10
N LYS A 475 6.32 -1.05 -18.13
CA LYS A 475 7.27 -1.04 -19.24
C LYS A 475 8.66 -0.70 -18.69
N GLU A 476 9.63 -1.57 -18.95
CA GLU A 476 11.02 -1.34 -18.55
C GLU A 476 11.71 -0.31 -19.45
N TYR A 477 12.48 0.56 -18.82
CA TYR A 477 13.32 1.56 -19.45
C TYR A 477 14.79 1.38 -19.04
N ASP A 478 15.70 1.74 -19.94
CA ASP A 478 17.14 1.75 -19.62
C ASP A 478 17.51 2.98 -18.80
N GLU A 479 16.88 4.13 -19.08
CA GLU A 479 17.15 5.41 -18.42
C GLU A 479 16.02 5.81 -17.46
N PRO A 480 16.33 6.24 -16.22
CA PRO A 480 15.31 6.69 -15.27
C PRO A 480 14.47 7.87 -15.77
N SER A 481 15.05 8.73 -16.60
CA SER A 481 14.36 9.91 -17.15
C SER A 481 13.15 9.52 -18.01
N ASP A 482 13.25 8.44 -18.77
CA ASP A 482 12.16 7.95 -19.63
C ASP A 482 11.06 7.28 -18.81
N ALA A 483 11.41 6.57 -17.74
CA ALA A 483 10.45 6.04 -16.78
C ALA A 483 9.66 7.17 -16.08
N ILE A 484 10.33 8.26 -15.69
CA ILE A 484 9.67 9.44 -15.11
C ILE A 484 8.71 10.09 -16.13
N ARG A 485 9.12 10.22 -17.40
CA ARG A 485 8.25 10.74 -18.46
C ARG A 485 7.00 9.90 -18.63
N ASN A 486 7.15 8.57 -18.68
CA ASN A 486 6.02 7.65 -18.84
C ASN A 486 5.06 7.72 -17.65
N LEU A 487 5.58 7.74 -16.43
CA LEU A 487 4.76 7.88 -15.22
C LEU A 487 4.14 9.25 -15.05
N THR A 488 4.61 10.27 -15.80
CA THR A 488 4.37 11.72 -15.64
C THR A 488 4.84 12.31 -14.31
N LEU A 489 4.65 11.59 -13.20
CA LEU A 489 4.96 12.01 -11.84
C LEU A 489 5.50 10.83 -11.03
N VAL A 490 6.65 11.03 -10.39
CA VAL A 490 7.21 10.09 -9.40
C VAL A 490 7.20 10.73 -8.02
N GLN A 491 6.56 10.09 -7.04
CA GLN A 491 6.51 10.60 -5.66
C GLN A 491 7.61 10.00 -4.79
N ARG A 492 7.91 8.71 -5.01
CA ARG A 492 8.87 7.93 -4.24
C ARG A 492 9.81 7.21 -5.19
N ARG A 493 11.06 7.06 -4.76
CA ARG A 493 12.08 6.30 -5.49
C ARG A 493 11.69 4.84 -5.72
N ASP A 494 10.89 4.27 -4.82
CA ASP A 494 10.37 2.90 -4.87
C ASP A 494 9.52 2.65 -6.12
N GLU A 495 8.92 3.69 -6.69
CA GLU A 495 8.09 3.62 -7.90
C GLU A 495 8.92 3.35 -9.17
N LEU A 496 10.25 3.53 -9.13
CA LEU A 496 11.14 3.24 -10.27
C LEU A 496 11.69 1.81 -10.28
N LEU A 497 11.57 1.08 -9.17
CA LEU A 497 12.23 -0.23 -8.96
C LEU A 497 11.90 -1.24 -10.07
N HIS A 498 10.62 -1.36 -10.43
CA HIS A 498 10.13 -2.31 -11.44
C HIS A 498 9.97 -1.69 -12.83
N ARG A 499 10.59 -0.53 -13.09
CA ARG A 499 10.42 0.24 -14.33
C ARG A 499 11.74 0.66 -14.97
N VAL A 500 12.85 0.53 -14.25
CA VAL A 500 14.18 0.90 -14.72
C VAL A 500 15.10 -0.30 -14.50
N LYS A 501 15.82 -0.70 -15.55
CA LYS A 501 16.72 -1.86 -15.46
C LYS A 501 17.84 -1.63 -14.45
N ASN A 502 18.08 -2.61 -13.59
CA ASN A 502 19.14 -2.60 -12.58
C ASN A 502 19.11 -1.40 -11.62
N TYR A 503 17.93 -0.82 -11.40
CA TYR A 503 17.79 0.38 -10.58
C TYR A 503 18.11 0.13 -9.10
N ARG A 504 18.90 1.02 -8.51
CA ARG A 504 19.24 1.02 -7.09
C ARG A 504 18.73 2.28 -6.40
N PHE A 505 18.37 2.16 -5.12
CA PHE A 505 17.92 3.31 -4.34
C PHE A 505 18.99 4.41 -4.17
N ARG A 506 20.26 4.10 -4.39
CA ARG A 506 21.36 5.08 -4.45
C ARG A 506 21.25 6.01 -5.66
N ASP A 507 20.82 5.49 -6.81
CA ASP A 507 20.72 6.23 -8.09
C ASP A 507 19.70 7.38 -8.00
N TRP A 508 18.73 7.27 -7.09
CA TRP A 508 17.79 8.34 -6.77
C TRP A 508 18.46 9.67 -6.43
N LYS A 509 19.65 9.62 -5.82
CA LYS A 509 20.42 10.84 -5.49
C LYS A 509 20.78 11.57 -6.78
N ASP A 510 21.28 10.88 -7.78
CA ASP A 510 21.71 11.51 -9.03
C ASP A 510 20.50 12.05 -9.80
N ILE A 511 19.43 11.25 -9.90
CA ILE A 511 18.16 11.66 -10.53
C ILE A 511 17.58 12.92 -9.87
N LYS A 512 17.56 12.97 -8.54
CA LYS A 512 16.99 14.11 -7.79
C LYS A 512 17.76 15.42 -8.04
N HIS A 513 19.07 15.33 -8.29
CA HIS A 513 19.94 16.50 -8.47
C HIS A 513 20.20 16.83 -9.95
N ASP A 514 19.62 16.07 -10.88
CA ASP A 514 19.65 16.37 -12.30
C ASP A 514 19.01 17.74 -12.58
N SER A 515 19.67 18.52 -13.42
CA SER A 515 19.20 19.85 -13.82
C SER A 515 17.88 19.87 -14.61
N SER A 516 17.52 18.73 -15.20
CA SER A 516 16.30 18.53 -15.96
C SER A 516 15.12 18.07 -15.10
N VAL A 517 15.34 17.75 -13.82
CA VAL A 517 14.30 17.26 -12.92
C VAL A 517 13.80 18.38 -12.00
N PHE A 518 12.49 18.60 -12.03
CA PHE A 518 11.81 19.53 -11.14
C PHE A 518 10.95 18.80 -10.11
N ASN A 519 10.97 19.33 -8.89
CA ASN A 519 10.09 18.94 -7.81
C ASN A 519 9.03 20.02 -7.60
N GLY A 520 7.76 19.63 -7.59
CA GLY A 520 6.67 20.58 -7.44
C GLY A 520 5.40 19.91 -6.94
N ARG A 521 4.35 20.71 -6.76
CA ARG A 521 3.00 20.18 -6.57
C ARG A 521 2.36 20.03 -7.94
N LEU A 522 2.38 18.81 -8.45
CA LEU A 522 2.03 18.47 -9.83
C LEU A 522 0.56 18.04 -9.89
N LEU A 523 0.27 16.82 -10.35
CA LEU A 523 -1.10 16.30 -10.39
C LEU A 523 -1.71 16.29 -8.98
N HIS A 524 -3.01 16.63 -8.84
CA HIS A 524 -3.72 16.60 -7.56
C HIS A 524 -3.11 17.42 -6.41
N ASN A 525 -2.26 18.41 -6.70
CA ASN A 525 -1.52 19.12 -5.65
C ASN A 525 -0.59 18.17 -4.85
N ARG A 526 -0.27 16.98 -5.40
CA ARG A 526 0.66 16.01 -4.84
C ARG A 526 2.08 16.48 -5.11
N VAL A 527 2.93 16.34 -4.10
CA VAL A 527 4.36 16.60 -4.25
C VAL A 527 4.99 15.42 -4.97
N GLY A 528 5.78 15.69 -6.00
CA GLY A 528 6.62 14.70 -6.64
C GLY A 528 7.58 15.34 -7.65
N TYR A 529 8.24 14.49 -8.41
CA TYR A 529 9.29 14.80 -9.37
C TYR A 529 8.80 14.53 -10.78
N THR A 530 9.18 15.41 -11.70
CA THR A 530 8.90 15.28 -13.13
C THR A 530 10.03 15.91 -13.94
N MET A 531 10.06 15.62 -15.23
CA MET A 531 11.01 16.21 -16.15
C MET A 531 10.56 17.62 -16.58
N LYS A 532 11.52 18.51 -16.82
CA LYS A 532 11.28 19.91 -17.21
C LYS A 532 10.44 20.04 -18.48
N ASP A 533 10.59 19.11 -19.42
CA ASP A 533 9.83 19.04 -20.68
C ASP A 533 8.34 18.70 -20.49
N GLN A 534 7.95 18.12 -19.34
CA GLN A 534 6.55 17.81 -19.03
C GLN A 534 5.78 18.94 -18.32
N ILE A 535 6.48 19.99 -17.86
CA ILE A 535 5.85 21.14 -17.20
C ILE A 535 4.76 21.81 -18.06
N PRO A 536 4.93 22.04 -19.38
CA PRO A 536 3.87 22.58 -20.23
C PRO A 536 2.55 21.81 -20.16
N MET A 537 2.60 20.48 -20.09
CA MET A 537 1.41 19.62 -19.94
C MET A 537 0.71 19.89 -18.61
N PHE A 538 1.44 19.93 -17.51
CA PHE A 538 0.83 20.21 -16.19
C PHE A 538 0.21 21.59 -16.08
N LEU A 539 0.79 22.60 -16.75
CA LEU A 539 0.20 23.94 -16.82
C LEU A 539 -1.08 23.95 -17.67
N GLY A 540 -1.10 23.23 -18.80
CA GLY A 540 -2.28 23.11 -19.67
C GLY A 540 -3.48 22.45 -18.98
N LEU A 541 -3.24 21.47 -18.10
CA LEU A 541 -4.29 20.79 -17.30
C LEU A 541 -4.88 21.66 -16.18
N ARG A 542 -4.32 22.85 -15.95
CA ARG A 542 -4.73 23.77 -14.89
C ARG A 542 -5.53 24.95 -15.44
N SER A 543 -6.28 25.57 -14.55
CA SER A 543 -6.88 26.89 -14.78
C SER A 543 -5.82 27.98 -14.61
N GLU A 544 -6.12 29.19 -15.09
CA GLU A 544 -5.26 30.34 -14.85
C GLU A 544 -5.01 30.55 -13.34
N PRO A 545 -3.75 30.82 -12.95
CA PRO A 545 -3.40 31.01 -11.56
C PRO A 545 -3.94 32.35 -11.03
N TRP A 546 -4.37 32.36 -9.77
CA TRP A 546 -4.67 33.59 -9.04
C TRP A 546 -3.45 34.00 -8.21
N ILE A 547 -2.91 35.20 -8.47
CA ILE A 547 -1.69 35.69 -7.83
C ILE A 547 -2.02 36.88 -6.93
N GLY A 548 -1.83 36.73 -5.63
CA GLY A 548 -1.99 37.80 -4.65
C GLY A 548 -0.79 38.78 -4.64
N TYR A 549 -0.95 39.93 -3.99
CA TYR A 549 0.09 40.97 -3.92
C TYR A 549 1.45 40.46 -3.38
N LEU A 550 1.44 39.76 -2.25
CA LEU A 550 2.67 39.17 -1.66
C LEU A 550 3.26 38.04 -2.51
N GLU A 551 2.42 37.33 -3.27
CA GLU A 551 2.86 36.26 -4.17
C GLU A 551 3.57 36.85 -5.38
N GLN A 552 3.03 37.94 -5.94
CA GLN A 552 3.67 38.70 -7.01
C GLN A 552 5.02 39.29 -6.57
N GLU A 553 5.07 39.91 -5.38
CA GLU A 553 6.31 40.48 -4.84
C GLU A 553 7.42 39.42 -4.69
N LEU A 554 7.06 38.21 -4.24
CA LEU A 554 8.01 37.10 -4.17
C LEU A 554 8.40 36.58 -5.55
N LEU A 555 7.46 36.52 -6.50
CA LEU A 555 7.70 36.06 -7.86
C LEU A 555 8.67 36.97 -8.62
N ASP A 556 8.53 38.28 -8.47
CA ASP A 556 9.37 39.29 -9.12
C ASP A 556 10.82 39.28 -8.61
N LYS A 557 11.03 38.79 -7.38
CA LYS A 557 12.38 38.61 -6.81
C LYS A 557 13.12 37.40 -7.39
N ILE A 558 12.45 36.44 -8.03
CA ILE A 558 13.07 35.20 -8.50
C ILE A 558 13.69 35.44 -9.90
N PRO A 559 15.03 35.41 -10.04
CA PRO A 559 15.71 35.50 -11.33
C PRO A 559 15.61 34.19 -12.12
N PRO A 560 16.00 34.17 -13.41
CA PRO A 560 15.98 32.95 -14.23
C PRO A 560 16.78 31.78 -13.64
N GLY A 561 17.90 32.08 -12.97
CA GLY A 561 18.74 31.09 -12.27
C GLY A 561 18.16 30.55 -10.96
N GLY A 562 17.02 31.08 -10.51
CA GLY A 562 16.34 30.70 -9.28
C GLY A 562 16.99 31.27 -8.01
N LEU A 563 16.30 31.10 -6.87
CA LEU A 563 16.79 31.51 -5.54
C LEU A 563 16.50 30.46 -4.49
N SER A 564 17.36 30.38 -3.47
CA SER A 564 17.03 29.61 -2.27
C SER A 564 15.96 30.32 -1.44
N ARG A 565 15.26 29.56 -0.61
CA ARG A 565 14.28 30.14 0.34
C ARG A 565 14.89 31.21 1.25
N THR A 566 16.15 31.05 1.65
CA THR A 566 16.80 31.98 2.57
C THR A 566 17.09 33.31 1.90
N GLU A 567 17.51 33.29 0.64
CA GLU A 567 17.72 34.49 -0.18
C GLU A 567 16.39 35.15 -0.55
N LEU A 568 15.38 34.36 -0.91
CA LEU A 568 14.06 34.86 -1.26
C LEU A 568 13.40 35.63 -0.10
N PHE A 569 13.64 35.19 1.14
CA PHE A 569 13.12 35.84 2.35
C PHE A 569 14.08 36.89 2.91
N ASP A 570 15.18 37.18 2.23
CA ASP A 570 16.09 38.21 2.66
C ASP A 570 15.48 39.61 2.49
N GLY A 571 15.81 40.52 3.41
CA GLY A 571 15.18 41.85 3.49
C GLY A 571 13.84 41.91 4.24
N TYR A 572 13.20 40.79 4.59
CA TYR A 572 12.01 40.79 5.45
C TYR A 572 12.34 40.73 6.95
N PRO A 573 11.55 41.38 7.82
CA PRO A 573 11.81 41.41 9.26
C PRO A 573 11.76 40.01 9.89
N LYS A 574 12.77 39.71 10.72
CA LYS A 574 12.96 38.44 11.46
C LYS A 574 12.74 38.67 12.97
N GLY A 575 12.41 37.62 13.73
CA GLY A 575 12.19 37.69 15.18
C GLY A 575 10.81 37.19 15.65
N LYS A 576 10.63 36.96 16.96
CA LYS A 576 9.37 36.42 17.53
C LYS A 576 8.18 37.37 17.32
N GLU A 577 8.38 38.69 17.37
CA GLU A 577 7.35 39.71 17.17
C GLU A 577 6.81 39.74 15.72
N ASN A 578 7.70 39.47 14.75
CA ASN A 578 7.38 39.46 13.32
C ASN A 578 7.01 38.05 12.80
N ALA A 579 6.65 37.12 13.69
CA ALA A 579 6.30 35.75 13.33
C ALA A 579 5.05 35.65 12.44
N HIS A 580 4.17 36.65 12.47
CA HIS A 580 3.00 36.72 11.59
C HIS A 580 3.39 36.99 10.13
N ILE A 581 4.32 37.93 9.89
CA ILE A 581 4.88 38.23 8.55
C ILE A 581 5.57 36.98 7.98
N GLN A 582 6.40 36.33 8.80
CA GLN A 582 7.08 35.09 8.41
C GLN A 582 6.11 33.94 8.12
N ARG A 583 4.93 33.92 8.75
CA ARG A 583 3.87 32.96 8.41
C ARG A 583 3.21 33.31 7.08
N SER A 584 2.91 34.59 6.83
CA SER A 584 2.33 35.05 5.57
C SER A 584 3.25 34.79 4.38
N LEU A 585 4.56 35.07 4.49
CA LEU A 585 5.54 34.77 3.44
C LEU A 585 5.62 33.28 3.12
N LYS A 586 5.60 32.42 4.15
CA LYS A 586 5.55 30.96 3.98
C LYS A 586 4.26 30.51 3.29
N SER A 587 3.13 31.14 3.62
CA SER A 587 1.84 30.86 3.00
C SER A 587 1.83 31.27 1.53
N ALA A 588 2.35 32.46 1.21
CA ALA A 588 2.48 32.95 -0.16
C ALA A 588 3.36 32.03 -1.00
N LEU A 589 4.55 31.65 -0.52
CA LEU A 589 5.41 30.69 -1.21
C LEU A 589 4.73 29.33 -1.41
N ASN A 590 4.02 28.83 -0.39
CA ASN A 590 3.26 27.58 -0.51
C ASN A 590 2.12 27.68 -1.54
N ASN A 591 1.48 28.85 -1.68
CA ASN A 591 0.46 29.08 -2.70
C ASN A 591 1.05 29.11 -4.10
N LEU A 592 2.21 29.76 -4.29
CA LEU A 592 2.97 29.72 -5.54
C LEU A 592 3.30 28.28 -5.95
N GLU A 593 3.76 27.45 -5.00
CA GLU A 593 4.02 26.02 -5.24
C GLU A 593 2.74 25.24 -5.59
N ARG A 594 1.64 25.47 -4.86
CA ARG A 594 0.34 24.82 -5.11
C ARG A 594 -0.18 25.07 -6.51
N GLN A 595 0.03 26.28 -7.03
CA GLN A 595 -0.40 26.68 -8.36
C GLN A 595 0.62 26.33 -9.46
N LEU A 596 1.76 25.72 -9.10
CA LEU A 596 2.88 25.41 -10.01
C LEU A 596 3.46 26.66 -10.71
N ILE A 597 3.34 27.82 -10.06
CA ILE A 597 3.97 29.08 -10.52
C ILE A 597 5.49 29.01 -10.33
N VAL A 598 5.92 28.29 -9.30
CA VAL A 598 7.32 27.99 -9.01
C VAL A 598 7.52 26.49 -8.87
N ALA A 599 8.68 26.00 -9.31
CA ALA A 599 9.15 24.63 -9.10
C ALA A 599 10.49 24.64 -8.38
N LYS A 600 10.82 23.54 -7.70
CA LYS A 600 12.08 23.38 -6.96
C LYS A 600 13.03 22.52 -7.78
N GLN A 601 14.28 22.95 -7.84
CA GLN A 601 15.40 22.12 -8.24
C GLN A 601 16.27 21.87 -7.00
N TYR A 602 16.74 20.65 -6.80
CA TYR A 602 17.63 20.33 -5.69
C TYR A 602 19.07 20.35 -6.15
N VAL A 603 19.92 21.04 -5.39
CA VAL A 603 21.37 21.11 -5.65
C VAL A 603 22.13 20.54 -4.44
N VAL A 604 23.12 19.68 -4.70
CA VAL A 604 24.05 19.22 -3.67
C VAL A 604 25.03 20.34 -3.36
N LEU A 605 25.17 20.68 -2.09
CA LEU A 605 26.22 21.58 -1.63
C LEU A 605 27.26 20.80 -0.83
N PRO A 606 28.56 21.03 -1.05
CA PRO A 606 29.62 20.45 -0.24
C PRO A 606 29.39 20.74 1.25
N ASN A 607 29.65 19.75 2.10
CA ASN A 607 29.55 19.87 3.56
C ASN A 607 28.15 20.22 4.13
N ARG A 608 27.07 20.07 3.33
CA ARG A 608 25.69 20.16 3.82
C ARG A 608 24.96 18.82 3.73
N LYS A 609 24.37 18.41 4.86
CA LYS A 609 23.57 17.18 4.95
C LYS A 609 22.28 17.18 4.13
N ARG A 610 21.73 18.36 3.80
CA ARG A 610 20.48 18.50 3.04
C ARG A 610 20.76 19.24 1.75
N SER A 611 20.20 18.73 0.66
CA SER A 611 20.17 19.40 -0.63
C SER A 611 19.56 20.79 -0.48
N LEU A 612 20.15 21.79 -1.15
CA LEU A 612 19.56 23.11 -1.25
C LEU A 612 18.39 23.05 -2.24
N ALA A 613 17.23 23.56 -1.85
CA ALA A 613 16.11 23.76 -2.76
C ALA A 613 16.21 25.16 -3.38
N VAL A 614 16.38 25.21 -4.70
CA VAL A 614 16.37 26.43 -5.51
C VAL A 614 15.01 26.54 -6.18
N PHE A 615 14.35 27.67 -6.01
CA PHE A 615 13.03 27.96 -6.59
C PHE A 615 13.20 28.62 -7.95
N HIS A 616 12.66 27.99 -8.98
CA HIS A 616 12.63 28.52 -10.34
C HIS A 616 11.23 29.02 -10.67
N ARG A 617 11.17 30.16 -11.35
CA ARG A 617 9.94 30.71 -11.92
C ARG A 617 9.52 29.90 -13.14
N ILE A 618 8.28 29.46 -13.16
CA ILE A 618 7.66 28.72 -14.28
C ILE A 618 6.66 29.62 -15.02
N HIS A 619 5.87 30.38 -14.28
CA HIS A 619 4.88 31.31 -14.83
C HIS A 619 5.53 32.41 -15.67
N GLU A 620 5.01 32.64 -16.88
CA GLU A 620 5.53 33.52 -17.94
C GLU A 620 6.88 33.10 -18.56
N VAL A 621 7.49 32.01 -18.09
CA VAL A 621 8.75 31.47 -18.63
C VAL A 621 8.50 30.26 -19.51
N VAL A 622 7.56 29.40 -19.09
CA VAL A 622 7.18 28.20 -19.82
C VAL A 622 5.78 28.41 -20.40
N GLU A 623 5.66 28.25 -21.71
CA GLU A 623 4.36 28.33 -22.39
C GLU A 623 3.53 27.08 -22.05
N PRO A 624 2.28 27.23 -21.58
CA PRO A 624 1.40 26.11 -21.33
C PRO A 624 0.95 25.45 -22.63
N LEU A 625 0.80 24.14 -22.63
CA LEU A 625 0.11 23.45 -23.72
C LEU A 625 -1.37 23.83 -23.73
N ASP A 626 -1.98 23.79 -24.92
CA ASP A 626 -3.43 23.91 -25.02
C ASP A 626 -4.11 22.76 -24.26
N PHE A 627 -5.30 23.03 -23.71
CA PHE A 627 -5.95 22.08 -22.80
C PHE A 627 -6.26 20.74 -23.47
N ALA A 628 -6.68 20.75 -24.74
CA ALA A 628 -6.95 19.52 -25.50
C ALA A 628 -5.69 18.67 -25.72
N SER A 629 -4.58 19.28 -26.11
CA SER A 629 -3.30 18.59 -26.26
C SER A 629 -2.74 18.09 -24.92
N ALA A 630 -2.91 18.86 -23.84
CA ALA A 630 -2.50 18.44 -22.51
C ALA A 630 -3.30 17.21 -22.02
N VAL A 631 -4.62 17.20 -22.25
CA VAL A 631 -5.48 16.03 -21.95
C VAL A 631 -5.10 14.84 -22.82
N LYS A 632 -4.81 15.06 -24.11
CA LYS A 632 -4.33 14.00 -25.02
C LYS A 632 -3.04 13.36 -24.50
N GLN A 633 -2.02 14.17 -24.20
CA GLN A 633 -0.74 13.66 -23.68
C GLN A 633 -0.91 12.91 -22.35
N LEU A 634 -1.79 13.40 -21.47
CA LEU A 634 -2.11 12.70 -20.23
C LEU A 634 -2.72 11.33 -20.52
N ILE A 635 -3.72 11.23 -21.42
CA ILE A 635 -4.34 9.95 -21.79
C ILE A 635 -3.33 9.02 -22.48
N GLU A 636 -2.43 9.54 -23.30
CA GLU A 636 -1.35 8.74 -23.90
C GLU A 636 -0.41 8.15 -22.84
N ALA A 637 -0.16 8.87 -21.74
CA ALA A 637 0.66 8.36 -20.64
C ALA A 637 -0.09 7.38 -19.72
N ILE A 638 -1.27 7.76 -19.19
CA ILE A 638 -1.97 7.00 -18.13
C ILE A 638 -3.18 6.19 -18.60
N GLY A 639 -3.60 6.38 -19.85
CA GLY A 639 -4.79 5.75 -20.44
C GLY A 639 -4.58 4.25 -20.70
N PRO A 640 -5.66 3.46 -20.83
CA PRO A 640 -7.09 3.84 -20.79
C PRO A 640 -7.54 4.40 -19.46
N VAL A 641 -8.41 5.40 -19.39
CA VAL A 641 -8.83 6.06 -18.13
C VAL A 641 -10.27 6.57 -18.17
N ARG A 642 -10.97 6.56 -17.02
CA ARG A 642 -12.35 7.03 -16.89
C ARG A 642 -12.42 8.56 -16.74
N LEU A 643 -13.52 9.18 -17.18
CA LEU A 643 -13.79 10.61 -16.96
C LEU A 643 -13.67 11.00 -15.48
N HIS A 644 -14.29 10.24 -14.57
CA HIS A 644 -14.23 10.50 -13.14
C HIS A 644 -12.80 10.44 -12.60
N THR A 645 -11.97 9.56 -13.15
CA THR A 645 -10.56 9.44 -12.80
C THR A 645 -9.71 10.55 -13.43
N LEU A 646 -10.10 11.11 -14.58
CA LEU A 646 -9.43 12.27 -15.18
C LEU A 646 -9.71 13.59 -14.43
N ARG A 647 -10.92 13.76 -13.88
CA ARG A 647 -11.28 14.93 -13.02
C ARG A 647 -10.30 15.15 -11.88
N PHE A 648 -9.70 14.08 -11.43
CA PHE A 648 -8.75 14.03 -10.36
C PHE A 648 -7.38 14.63 -10.80
N PHE A 649 -6.99 14.42 -12.05
CA PHE A 649 -5.75 14.96 -12.64
C PHE A 649 -5.88 16.40 -13.16
N VAL A 650 -7.10 16.84 -13.48
CA VAL A 650 -7.41 18.12 -14.11
C VAL A 650 -8.03 19.09 -13.11
N SER A 651 -7.58 20.35 -13.04
CA SER A 651 -8.15 21.34 -12.12
C SER A 651 -9.24 22.23 -12.74
N ARG A 652 -9.59 21.99 -14.00
CA ARG A 652 -10.66 22.68 -14.74
C ARG A 652 -12.05 22.06 -14.47
N PRO A 653 -13.14 22.78 -14.78
CA PRO A 653 -14.50 22.25 -14.67
C PRO A 653 -14.69 20.92 -15.43
N VAL A 654 -15.58 20.06 -14.92
CA VAL A 654 -15.80 18.72 -15.48
C VAL A 654 -16.50 18.80 -16.83
N GLU A 655 -17.34 19.82 -17.01
CA GLU A 655 -18.07 20.12 -18.23
C GLU A 655 -17.11 20.39 -19.39
N GLU A 656 -16.11 21.25 -19.16
CA GLU A 656 -15.07 21.58 -20.15
C GLU A 656 -14.23 20.33 -20.51
N LEU A 657 -13.88 19.51 -19.51
CA LEU A 657 -13.18 18.25 -19.75
C LEU A 657 -14.01 17.28 -20.60
N ALA A 658 -15.31 17.16 -20.35
CA ALA A 658 -16.20 16.28 -21.10
C ALA A 658 -16.39 16.73 -22.56
N GLU A 659 -16.46 18.05 -22.80
CA GLU A 659 -16.50 18.63 -24.15
C GLU A 659 -15.21 18.33 -24.92
N VAL A 660 -14.04 18.59 -24.31
CA VAL A 660 -12.73 18.30 -24.92
C VAL A 660 -12.56 16.82 -25.23
N LEU A 661 -12.99 15.93 -24.34
CA LEU A 661 -12.93 14.48 -24.61
C LEU A 661 -13.81 14.08 -25.80
N ARG A 662 -14.98 14.71 -25.95
CA ARG A 662 -15.85 14.48 -27.11
C ARG A 662 -15.19 14.96 -28.40
N GLU A 663 -14.62 16.16 -28.41
CA GLU A 663 -13.89 16.69 -29.57
C GLU A 663 -12.68 15.84 -29.96
N LEU A 664 -11.92 15.34 -28.97
CA LEU A 664 -10.78 14.47 -29.19
C LEU A 664 -11.18 13.10 -29.75
N ASP A 665 -12.31 12.56 -29.33
CA ASP A 665 -12.87 11.29 -29.84
C ASP A 665 -13.42 11.47 -31.27
N GLU A 666 -14.17 12.56 -31.53
CA GLU A 666 -14.68 12.91 -32.86
C GLU A 666 -13.55 13.15 -33.87
N SER A 667 -12.46 13.79 -33.44
CA SER A 667 -11.25 14.01 -34.24
C SER A 667 -10.32 12.79 -34.33
N LYS A 668 -10.70 11.65 -33.73
CA LYS A 668 -9.93 10.38 -33.70
C LYS A 668 -8.52 10.52 -33.12
N LYS A 669 -8.29 11.49 -32.25
CA LYS A 669 -7.02 11.66 -31.51
C LYS A 669 -6.96 10.77 -30.28
N ILE A 670 -8.11 10.48 -29.69
CA ILE A 670 -8.32 9.45 -28.66
C ILE A 670 -9.46 8.55 -29.13
N ARG A 671 -9.65 7.43 -28.45
CA ARG A 671 -10.77 6.52 -28.71
C ARG A 671 -11.50 6.16 -27.43
N ARG A 672 -12.82 6.23 -27.48
CA ARG A 672 -13.70 5.72 -26.43
C ARG A 672 -13.81 4.19 -26.51
N ILE A 673 -13.48 3.51 -25.43
CA ILE A 673 -13.59 2.07 -25.23
C ILE A 673 -14.61 1.83 -24.12
N VAL A 674 -15.48 0.84 -24.29
CA VAL A 674 -16.44 0.45 -23.26
C VAL A 674 -15.93 -0.82 -22.60
N ALA A 675 -15.75 -0.78 -21.27
CA ALA A 675 -15.38 -1.95 -20.48
C ALA A 675 -16.54 -2.37 -19.58
N LEU A 676 -16.74 -3.67 -19.41
CA LEU A 676 -17.83 -4.21 -18.60
C LEU A 676 -17.45 -4.22 -17.12
N GLN A 677 -18.07 -3.36 -16.30
CA GLN A 677 -17.86 -3.34 -14.85
C GLN A 677 -19.18 -3.15 -14.10
N PRO A 678 -19.71 -4.24 -13.51
CA PRO A 678 -21.13 -4.67 -13.56
C PRO A 678 -22.02 -4.17 -14.72
N ASP A 679 -21.90 -2.89 -15.05
CA ASP A 679 -22.53 -2.16 -16.14
C ASP A 679 -21.46 -1.64 -17.13
N PRO A 680 -21.83 -1.38 -18.40
CA PRO A 680 -20.90 -0.83 -19.40
C PRO A 680 -20.39 0.55 -18.98
N THR A 681 -19.06 0.71 -18.89
CA THR A 681 -18.40 1.94 -18.45
C THR A 681 -17.45 2.46 -19.52
N ASP A 682 -17.52 3.77 -19.79
CA ASP A 682 -16.67 4.43 -20.79
C ASP A 682 -15.26 4.70 -20.24
N TYR A 683 -14.26 4.31 -21.03
CA TYR A 683 -12.84 4.58 -20.87
C TYR A 683 -12.32 5.33 -22.10
N TYR A 684 -11.40 6.25 -21.90
CA TYR A 684 -10.71 6.97 -22.97
C TYR A 684 -9.27 6.51 -23.04
N ALA A 685 -8.81 6.10 -24.23
CA ALA A 685 -7.44 5.67 -24.46
C ALA A 685 -6.86 6.31 -25.72
N SER A 686 -5.55 6.18 -25.90
CA SER A 686 -4.91 6.51 -27.18
C SER A 686 -5.39 5.53 -28.28
N GLN A 687 -5.18 5.92 -29.53
CA GLN A 687 -5.52 5.05 -30.67
C GLN A 687 -4.74 3.72 -30.62
N GLU A 688 -3.46 3.78 -30.27
CA GLU A 688 -2.59 2.59 -30.14
C GLU A 688 -3.07 1.66 -29.01
N ASP A 689 -3.39 2.22 -27.84
CA ASP A 689 -3.92 1.44 -26.71
C ASP A 689 -5.24 0.76 -27.07
N ALA A 690 -6.12 1.46 -27.80
CA ALA A 690 -7.40 0.92 -28.20
C ALA A 690 -7.26 -0.24 -29.20
N GLU A 691 -6.26 -0.20 -30.09
CA GLU A 691 -5.96 -1.29 -31.01
C GLU A 691 -5.35 -2.49 -30.28
N LEU A 692 -4.49 -2.26 -29.29
CA LEU A 692 -3.89 -3.31 -28.46
C LEU A 692 -4.93 -4.05 -27.60
N LEU A 693 -5.92 -3.33 -27.07
CA LEU A 693 -7.01 -3.93 -26.28
C LEU A 693 -7.91 -4.88 -27.07
N MET A 694 -7.94 -4.75 -28.40
CA MET A 694 -8.67 -5.65 -29.29
C MET A 694 -7.88 -6.93 -29.61
N GLN A 695 -6.59 -6.97 -29.26
CA GLN A 695 -5.73 -8.13 -29.43
C GLN A 695 -5.69 -8.96 -28.14
N PRO A 696 -5.57 -10.30 -28.25
CA PRO A 696 -5.34 -11.14 -27.08
C PRO A 696 -3.98 -10.80 -26.47
N LEU A 697 -3.98 -10.13 -25.32
CA LEU A 697 -2.79 -9.82 -24.53
C LEU A 697 -2.41 -11.04 -23.68
N VAL A 698 -1.12 -11.37 -23.68
CA VAL A 698 -0.54 -12.31 -22.71
C VAL A 698 -0.56 -11.65 -21.35
N GLU A 699 -1.06 -12.35 -20.33
CA GLU A 699 -1.02 -11.85 -18.95
C GLU A 699 0.42 -11.82 -18.43
N ASP A 700 0.87 -10.66 -17.98
CA ASP A 700 2.09 -10.54 -17.18
C ASP A 700 1.84 -11.11 -15.77
N ARG A 701 2.75 -11.97 -15.32
CA ARG A 701 2.65 -12.76 -14.09
C ARG A 701 3.83 -12.56 -13.14
N GLU A 702 4.65 -11.55 -13.40
CA GLU A 702 5.76 -11.24 -12.50
C GLU A 702 5.25 -10.76 -11.15
N MET A 703 5.93 -11.20 -10.09
CA MET A 703 5.66 -10.76 -8.73
C MET A 703 6.30 -9.39 -8.49
N ARG A 704 5.53 -8.45 -7.93
CA ARG A 704 6.00 -7.10 -7.63
C ARG A 704 5.56 -6.66 -6.25
N ILE A 705 6.51 -6.16 -5.47
CA ILE A 705 6.24 -5.48 -4.20
C ILE A 705 6.15 -3.99 -4.48
N LEU A 706 4.95 -3.42 -4.29
CA LEU A 706 4.66 -2.04 -4.62
C LEU A 706 4.44 -1.20 -3.36
N SER A 707 4.58 0.11 -3.49
CA SER A 707 4.12 1.05 -2.47
C SER A 707 2.64 1.40 -2.71
N GLN A 708 1.90 1.73 -1.65
CA GLN A 708 0.50 2.19 -1.81
C GLN A 708 0.38 3.52 -2.56
N SER A 709 1.46 4.30 -2.67
CA SER A 709 1.47 5.53 -3.48
C SER A 709 1.73 5.28 -4.96
N ASP A 710 2.17 4.08 -5.33
CA ASP A 710 2.46 3.74 -6.72
C ASP A 710 1.25 4.03 -7.62
N PRO A 711 1.44 4.67 -8.80
CA PRO A 711 0.34 5.04 -9.69
C PRO A 711 -0.58 3.86 -10.02
N PHE A 712 -0.02 2.67 -10.27
CA PHE A 712 -0.80 1.46 -10.57
C PHE A 712 -1.61 1.01 -9.35
N CYS A 713 -0.98 0.89 -8.18
CA CYS A 713 -1.67 0.50 -6.94
C CYS A 713 -2.75 1.52 -6.53
N SER A 714 -2.49 2.81 -6.72
CA SER A 714 -3.40 3.89 -6.33
C SER A 714 -4.69 3.87 -7.14
N ARG A 715 -4.62 3.40 -8.39
CA ARG A 715 -5.76 3.28 -9.30
C ARG A 715 -6.75 2.20 -8.86
N PHE A 716 -6.22 1.08 -8.37
CA PHE A 716 -7.02 -0.09 -7.91
C PHE A 716 -7.10 -0.18 -6.38
N ILE A 717 -6.84 0.92 -5.68
CA ILE A 717 -6.68 0.91 -4.21
C ILE A 717 -7.90 0.37 -3.47
N GLN A 718 -9.11 0.52 -4.02
CA GLN A 718 -10.32 -0.01 -3.40
C GLN A 718 -10.40 -1.55 -3.50
N GLU A 719 -10.01 -2.11 -4.64
CA GLU A 719 -9.92 -3.57 -4.84
C GLU A 719 -8.83 -4.16 -3.94
N VAL A 720 -7.67 -3.51 -3.89
CA VAL A 720 -6.57 -3.88 -2.99
C VAL A 720 -7.03 -3.87 -1.53
N ARG A 721 -7.75 -2.82 -1.10
CA ARG A 721 -8.28 -2.72 0.27
C ARG A 721 -9.39 -3.71 0.57
N LEU A 722 -10.16 -4.14 -0.43
CA LEU A 722 -11.18 -5.17 -0.28
C LEU A 722 -10.53 -6.52 0.01
N ILE A 723 -9.46 -6.85 -0.71
CA ILE A 723 -8.76 -8.14 -0.61
C ILE A 723 -7.81 -8.17 0.60
N LEU A 724 -6.87 -7.22 0.67
CA LEU A 724 -5.80 -7.19 1.68
C LEU A 724 -6.18 -6.46 2.98
N LYS A 725 -7.44 -6.01 3.10
CA LYS A 725 -7.98 -5.19 4.19
C LYS A 725 -7.29 -3.82 4.27
N GLN A 726 -7.86 -2.89 5.05
CA GLN A 726 -7.27 -1.56 5.24
C GLN A 726 -6.07 -1.60 6.19
N GLY A 727 -5.00 -0.88 5.86
CA GLY A 727 -3.79 -0.74 6.68
C GLY A 727 -2.65 -0.07 5.94
N TRP A 728 -1.56 0.23 6.64
CA TRP A 728 -0.32 0.74 6.05
C TRP A 728 0.63 -0.43 5.79
N TYR A 729 0.74 -0.89 4.55
CA TYR A 729 1.59 -2.03 4.17
C TYR A 729 2.07 -1.87 2.73
N HIS A 730 3.09 -2.62 2.33
CA HIS A 730 3.48 -2.78 0.93
C HIS A 730 2.66 -3.93 0.34
N PRO A 731 1.72 -3.67 -0.58
CA PRO A 731 1.00 -4.73 -1.27
C PRO A 731 1.96 -5.52 -2.18
N VAL A 732 1.76 -6.83 -2.20
CA VAL A 732 2.45 -7.76 -3.11
C VAL A 732 1.44 -8.17 -4.17
N PHE A 733 1.81 -7.90 -5.42
CA PHE A 733 1.03 -8.23 -6.60
C PHE A 733 1.68 -9.37 -7.36
N LYS A 734 0.84 -10.23 -7.95
CA LYS A 734 1.23 -11.15 -9.02
C LYS A 734 0.43 -10.75 -10.26
N GLY A 735 1.12 -10.12 -11.21
CA GLY A 735 0.43 -9.41 -12.28
C GLY A 735 -0.53 -8.34 -11.74
N VAL A 736 -1.81 -8.47 -12.07
CA VAL A 736 -2.88 -7.55 -11.63
C VAL A 736 -3.41 -7.88 -10.22
N ASP A 737 -3.27 -9.12 -9.77
CA ASP A 737 -3.94 -9.59 -8.56
C ASP A 737 -3.11 -9.26 -7.30
N PRO A 738 -3.70 -8.61 -6.28
CA PRO A 738 -3.05 -8.42 -4.99
C PRO A 738 -3.11 -9.73 -4.19
N ILE A 739 -1.97 -10.39 -4.04
CA ILE A 739 -1.86 -11.72 -3.41
C ILE A 739 -1.44 -11.67 -1.93
N GLY A 740 -0.81 -10.58 -1.51
CA GLY A 740 -0.27 -10.50 -0.16
C GLY A 740 0.14 -9.10 0.26
N ARG A 741 0.67 -8.99 1.47
CA ARG A 741 1.07 -7.70 2.06
C ARG A 741 2.27 -7.86 2.98
N ILE A 742 3.11 -6.84 3.03
CA ILE A 742 4.23 -6.75 3.97
C ILE A 742 4.06 -5.51 4.83
N LEU A 743 3.95 -5.71 6.14
CA LEU A 743 3.93 -4.64 7.12
C LEU A 743 5.36 -4.36 7.60
N MET A 744 6.01 -3.38 6.97
CA MET A 744 7.36 -2.96 7.33
C MET A 744 7.52 -1.45 7.37
N PHE A 745 8.41 -0.96 8.24
CA PHE A 745 8.76 0.44 8.35
C PHE A 745 10.18 0.59 8.90
N VAL A 746 10.83 1.70 8.55
CA VAL A 746 12.18 2.02 9.04
C VAL A 746 12.06 2.63 10.43
N VAL A 747 12.69 1.99 11.42
CA VAL A 747 12.77 2.45 12.81
C VAL A 747 14.21 2.77 13.12
N ASN A 748 14.49 4.02 13.47
CA ASN A 748 15.85 4.53 13.68
C ASN A 748 16.75 4.23 12.47
N ASP A 749 17.57 3.17 12.55
CA ASP A 749 18.56 2.76 11.56
C ASP A 749 18.34 1.32 11.04
N TYR A 750 17.27 0.61 11.45
CA TYR A 750 16.93 -0.74 10.98
C TYR A 750 15.53 -0.81 10.34
N LEU A 751 15.29 -1.86 9.54
CA LEU A 751 13.99 -2.15 8.96
C LEU A 751 13.22 -3.09 9.89
N GLU A 752 12.10 -2.63 10.44
CA GLU A 752 11.22 -3.45 11.26
C GLU A 752 10.12 -4.04 10.39
N ILE A 753 10.07 -5.37 10.30
CA ILE A 753 9.07 -6.14 9.56
C ILE A 753 8.17 -6.83 10.59
N LYS A 754 6.97 -6.29 10.77
CA LYS A 754 6.02 -6.76 11.78
C LYS A 754 5.30 -8.04 11.36
N ASP A 755 4.87 -8.11 10.11
CA ASP A 755 4.16 -9.27 9.57
C ASP A 755 4.32 -9.31 8.06
N ILE A 756 4.46 -10.52 7.51
CA ILE A 756 4.44 -10.82 6.07
C ILE A 756 3.27 -11.76 5.84
N ASN A 757 2.31 -11.40 5.00
CA ASN A 757 1.22 -12.30 4.62
C ASN A 757 1.34 -12.68 3.15
N ILE A 758 1.76 -13.92 2.88
CA ILE A 758 1.96 -14.49 1.54
C ILE A 758 1.52 -15.96 1.54
N PRO A 759 0.69 -16.40 0.58
CA PRO A 759 0.33 -17.81 0.41
C PRO A 759 1.53 -18.72 0.14
N HIS A 760 1.48 -19.97 0.61
CA HIS A 760 2.57 -20.94 0.51
C HIS A 760 2.99 -21.25 -0.94
N SER A 761 2.04 -21.22 -1.87
CA SER A 761 2.27 -21.45 -3.31
C SER A 761 3.20 -20.42 -3.97
N TYR A 762 3.41 -19.25 -3.38
CA TYR A 762 4.20 -18.16 -3.97
C TYR A 762 5.53 -17.88 -3.26
N LEU A 763 5.89 -18.71 -2.29
CA LEU A 763 7.01 -18.42 -1.40
C LEU A 763 8.36 -18.30 -2.11
N ASP A 764 8.62 -19.13 -3.12
CA ASP A 764 9.89 -19.11 -3.86
C ASP A 764 10.05 -17.83 -4.70
N GLU A 765 9.01 -17.43 -5.44
CA GLU A 765 9.00 -16.16 -6.19
C GLU A 765 9.09 -14.96 -5.23
N PHE A 766 8.36 -15.02 -4.12
CA PHE A 766 8.39 -13.98 -3.09
C PHE A 766 9.78 -13.79 -2.51
N LYS A 767 10.50 -14.88 -2.26
CA LYS A 767 11.87 -14.83 -1.75
C LYS A 767 12.77 -13.96 -2.62
N ASP A 768 12.76 -14.19 -3.93
CA ASP A 768 13.65 -13.49 -4.86
C ASP A 768 13.30 -12.00 -4.94
N THR A 769 12.01 -11.66 -5.09
CA THR A 769 11.56 -10.24 -5.12
C THR A 769 11.78 -9.53 -3.79
N PHE A 770 11.63 -10.25 -2.67
CA PHE A 770 11.84 -9.67 -1.34
C PHE A 770 13.33 -9.47 -1.04
N ASP A 771 14.21 -10.37 -1.49
CA ASP A 771 15.66 -10.21 -1.35
C ASP A 771 16.16 -8.96 -2.10
N GLU A 772 15.71 -8.75 -3.34
CA GLU A 772 16.02 -7.55 -4.12
C GLU A 772 15.59 -6.26 -3.39
N LEU A 773 14.39 -6.28 -2.81
CA LEU A 773 13.89 -5.15 -2.02
C LEU A 773 14.77 -4.89 -0.80
N LEU A 774 15.10 -5.91 -0.01
CA LEU A 774 15.95 -5.79 1.18
C LEU A 774 17.36 -5.28 0.82
N ASN A 775 17.93 -5.76 -0.28
CA ASN A 775 19.24 -5.30 -0.77
C ASN A 775 19.21 -3.81 -1.16
N ASN A 776 18.09 -3.31 -1.72
CA ASN A 776 17.90 -1.89 -2.01
C ASN A 776 17.76 -1.03 -0.73
N TYR A 777 17.24 -1.57 0.36
CA TYR A 777 17.17 -0.84 1.64
C TYR A 777 18.56 -0.56 2.24
N ARG A 778 19.59 -1.35 1.91
CA ARG A 778 20.99 -1.08 2.30
C ARG A 778 21.48 0.27 1.79
N ASP A 779 21.10 0.65 0.56
CA ASP A 779 21.43 1.96 -0.02
C ASP A 779 20.78 3.14 0.75
N ARG A 780 19.87 2.85 1.68
CA ARG A 780 19.26 3.84 2.58
C ARG A 780 19.98 3.94 3.93
N LEU A 781 21.14 3.29 4.10
CA LEU A 781 21.84 3.13 5.37
C LEU A 781 21.01 2.30 6.37
N VAL A 782 20.22 1.34 5.85
CA VAL A 782 19.38 0.44 6.63
C VAL A 782 19.79 -0.99 6.30
N ASP A 783 20.81 -1.48 7.01
CA ASP A 783 21.42 -2.79 6.72
C ASP A 783 20.85 -3.95 7.52
N VAL A 784 20.23 -3.66 8.66
CA VAL A 784 19.66 -4.69 9.53
C VAL A 784 18.15 -4.71 9.34
N SER A 785 17.61 -5.92 9.20
CA SER A 785 16.17 -6.15 9.15
C SER A 785 15.75 -7.09 10.27
N VAL A 786 14.65 -6.77 10.96
CA VAL A 786 14.12 -7.56 12.07
C VAL A 786 12.71 -8.02 11.72
N LEU A 787 12.48 -9.34 11.76
CA LEU A 787 11.21 -9.98 11.44
C LEU A 787 10.54 -10.53 12.69
N HIS A 788 9.24 -10.25 12.86
CA HIS A 788 8.44 -10.67 14.03
C HIS A 788 7.45 -11.81 13.74
N ALA A 789 6.72 -11.72 12.62
CA ALA A 789 5.70 -12.71 12.26
C ALA A 789 5.68 -12.98 10.75
N PHE A 790 5.22 -14.18 10.39
CA PHE A 790 4.90 -14.59 9.03
C PHE A 790 3.52 -15.26 9.02
N ASN A 791 2.64 -14.84 8.13
CA ASN A 791 1.22 -15.21 8.07
C ASN A 791 0.50 -15.05 9.42
N SER A 792 0.86 -14.00 10.17
CA SER A 792 0.36 -13.72 11.52
C SER A 792 0.70 -14.79 12.58
N ILE A 793 1.59 -15.72 12.25
CA ILE A 793 2.21 -16.67 13.17
C ILE A 793 3.59 -16.11 13.56
N PRO A 794 3.98 -16.13 14.85
CA PRO A 794 5.32 -15.76 15.26
C PRO A 794 6.40 -16.52 14.48
N VAL A 795 7.49 -15.85 14.09
CA VAL A 795 8.48 -16.44 13.17
C VAL A 795 9.09 -17.73 13.71
N HIS A 796 9.22 -17.88 15.03
CA HIS A 796 9.76 -19.09 15.64
C HIS A 796 8.83 -20.32 15.50
N ASP A 797 7.52 -20.09 15.39
CA ASP A 797 6.48 -21.12 15.30
C ASP A 797 6.12 -21.46 13.85
N CYS A 798 6.75 -20.82 12.86
CA CYS A 798 6.47 -21.05 11.45
C CYS A 798 6.98 -22.42 10.95
N ASP A 799 6.28 -22.97 9.97
CA ASP A 799 6.57 -24.25 9.30
C ASP A 799 8.01 -24.36 8.77
N GLU A 800 8.54 -25.58 8.66
CA GLU A 800 9.91 -25.86 8.18
C GLU A 800 10.22 -25.21 6.81
N ASN A 801 9.23 -25.14 5.91
CA ASN A 801 9.38 -24.49 4.61
C ASN A 801 9.67 -23.00 4.75
N ILE A 802 8.92 -22.31 5.61
CA ILE A 802 9.10 -20.87 5.89
C ILE A 802 10.45 -20.65 6.57
N GLN A 803 10.82 -21.50 7.54
CA GLN A 803 12.13 -21.44 8.19
C GLN A 803 13.28 -21.54 7.18
N LYS A 804 13.17 -22.46 6.21
CA LYS A 804 14.18 -22.64 5.17
C LYS A 804 14.33 -21.39 4.30
N ILE A 805 13.22 -20.79 3.87
CA ILE A 805 13.23 -19.56 3.07
C ILE A 805 13.83 -18.39 3.85
N LEU A 806 13.47 -18.25 5.13
CA LEU A 806 14.03 -17.22 5.99
C LEU A 806 15.54 -17.40 6.16
N ALA A 807 16.01 -18.64 6.34
CA ALA A 807 17.43 -18.95 6.39
C ALA A 807 18.16 -18.62 5.07
N GLU A 808 17.56 -18.95 3.92
CA GLU A 808 18.09 -18.59 2.59
C GLU A 808 18.13 -17.07 2.38
N LEU A 809 17.17 -16.32 2.93
CA LEU A 809 17.16 -14.86 2.98
C LEU A 809 18.14 -14.28 4.01
N GLY A 810 18.91 -15.11 4.73
CA GLY A 810 19.89 -14.68 5.71
C GLY A 810 19.30 -14.20 7.04
N PHE A 811 18.06 -14.56 7.36
CA PHE A 811 17.48 -14.34 8.69
C PHE A 811 17.94 -15.45 9.65
N THR A 812 18.35 -15.02 10.85
CA THR A 812 18.77 -15.90 11.95
C THR A 812 18.01 -15.56 13.22
N SER A 813 17.82 -16.53 14.13
CA SER A 813 17.13 -16.27 15.40
C SER A 813 17.93 -15.28 16.26
N MET A 814 17.24 -14.32 16.88
CA MET A 814 17.84 -13.41 17.86
C MET A 814 18.15 -14.08 19.21
N GLY A 815 17.73 -15.34 19.42
CA GLY A 815 17.89 -16.05 20.69
C GLY A 815 16.91 -15.64 21.79
N ASP A 816 15.99 -14.72 21.50
CA ASP A 816 14.89 -14.31 22.39
C ASP A 816 13.64 -15.20 22.25
N GLY A 817 13.64 -16.12 21.29
CA GLY A 817 12.51 -17.00 20.99
C GLY A 817 11.35 -16.30 20.27
N GLU A 818 11.48 -15.04 19.88
CA GLU A 818 10.38 -14.28 19.26
C GLU A 818 10.73 -13.73 17.88
N ARG A 819 11.97 -13.24 17.67
CA ARG A 819 12.33 -12.43 16.51
C ARG A 819 13.53 -12.97 15.75
N TYR A 820 13.56 -12.70 14.46
CA TYR A 820 14.66 -13.06 13.57
C TYR A 820 15.35 -11.80 13.04
N ILE A 821 16.66 -11.86 12.85
CA ILE A 821 17.52 -10.77 12.39
C ILE A 821 18.27 -11.15 11.11
N ARG A 822 18.32 -10.22 10.15
CA ARG A 822 19.18 -10.30 8.96
C ARG A 822 20.22 -9.19 9.02
N GLY A 823 21.47 -9.53 8.67
CA GLY A 823 22.56 -8.55 8.50
C GLY A 823 23.18 -8.02 9.79
N GLY A 824 22.85 -8.57 10.96
CA GLY A 824 23.44 -8.16 12.24
C GLY A 824 23.30 -9.22 13.32
N VAL A 825 23.99 -8.99 14.45
CA VAL A 825 24.10 -9.91 15.59
C VAL A 825 23.40 -9.33 16.83
N VAL A 826 22.85 -10.17 17.69
CA VAL A 826 22.29 -9.77 18.99
C VAL A 826 23.19 -10.26 20.11
N GLU A 827 24.09 -9.38 20.56
CA GLU A 827 25.00 -9.62 21.69
C GLU A 827 24.98 -8.42 22.63
N PRO A 828 23.84 -8.14 23.29
CA PRO A 828 23.74 -6.94 24.07
C PRO A 828 24.61 -7.03 25.33
N ARG A 829 25.20 -5.89 25.69
CA ARG A 829 25.95 -5.68 26.92
C ARG A 829 25.29 -4.56 27.70
N SER A 830 25.49 -4.56 29.02
CA SER A 830 24.94 -3.47 29.82
C SER A 830 25.64 -2.16 29.46
N ARG A 831 24.89 -1.06 29.46
CA ARG A 831 25.44 0.28 29.16
C ARG A 831 26.58 0.66 30.10
N GLN A 832 26.54 0.20 31.35
CA GLN A 832 27.60 0.43 32.33
C GLN A 832 28.91 -0.26 31.95
N GLU A 833 28.85 -1.47 31.38
CA GLU A 833 30.02 -2.20 30.91
C GLU A 833 30.64 -1.53 29.69
N VAL A 834 29.81 -1.13 28.71
CA VAL A 834 30.26 -0.39 27.53
C VAL A 834 30.94 0.92 27.90
N ASN A 835 30.32 1.71 28.79
CA ASN A 835 30.92 2.95 29.29
C ASN A 835 32.24 2.69 30.04
N ARG A 836 32.35 1.58 30.79
CA ARG A 836 33.59 1.23 31.48
C ARG A 836 34.71 0.90 30.51
N MET A 837 34.44 0.12 29.47
CA MET A 837 35.40 -0.15 28.39
C MET A 837 35.82 1.15 27.71
N LEU A 838 34.85 2.02 27.41
CA LEU A 838 35.11 3.33 26.82
C LEU A 838 36.08 4.17 27.67
N PHE A 839 35.84 4.27 28.99
CA PHE A 839 36.74 5.02 29.86
C PHE A 839 38.12 4.39 30.01
N TYR A 840 38.22 3.07 29.91
CA TYR A 840 39.50 2.37 29.96
C TYR A 840 40.31 2.61 28.67
N HIS A 841 39.68 2.49 27.50
CA HIS A 841 40.34 2.70 26.21
C HIS A 841 40.71 4.17 25.95
N HIS A 842 39.90 5.13 26.39
CA HIS A 842 40.23 6.56 26.32
C HIS A 842 41.08 7.07 27.51
N GLN A 843 41.76 6.17 28.22
CA GLN A 843 42.70 6.45 29.30
C GLN A 843 42.14 7.30 30.45
N MET A 844 40.83 7.29 30.68
CA MET A 844 40.17 8.05 31.77
C MET A 844 39.97 7.21 33.04
N HIS A 845 40.08 5.89 32.91
CA HIS A 845 40.02 4.95 34.03
C HIS A 845 41.31 4.97 34.84
N GLN A 846 41.22 4.80 36.17
CA GLN A 846 42.38 4.86 37.08
C GLN A 846 43.54 3.96 36.65
N ASN A 847 43.25 2.74 36.23
CA ASN A 847 44.26 1.77 35.80
C ASN A 847 44.83 2.01 34.38
N SER A 848 44.30 2.98 33.64
CA SER A 848 44.71 3.26 32.24
C SER A 848 45.26 4.67 32.04
N ARG A 849 45.16 5.55 33.03
CA ARG A 849 45.69 6.93 32.96
C ARG A 849 47.19 6.91 32.77
N HIS A 850 47.71 7.93 32.09
CA HIS A 850 49.14 8.14 31.96
C HIS A 850 49.73 8.73 33.26
N GLU A 851 51.01 8.49 33.52
CA GLU A 851 51.68 8.95 34.74
C GLU A 851 51.67 10.49 34.87
N ASN A 852 51.81 11.21 33.75
CA ASN A 852 51.88 12.66 33.71
C ASN A 852 51.21 13.27 32.46
N GLU A 853 51.02 14.59 32.48
CA GLU A 853 50.40 15.35 31.40
C GLU A 853 51.17 15.30 30.06
N THR A 854 52.50 15.17 30.08
CA THR A 854 53.35 15.14 28.88
C THR A 854 53.14 13.85 28.08
N LEU A 855 53.11 12.70 28.76
CA LEU A 855 52.84 11.40 28.13
C LEU A 855 51.41 11.32 27.58
N ALA A 856 50.45 11.93 28.28
CA ALA A 856 49.07 12.01 27.81
C ALA A 856 48.96 12.89 26.55
N LEU A 857 49.68 14.01 26.49
CA LEU A 857 49.73 14.89 25.33
C LEU A 857 50.30 14.20 24.08
N ASP A 858 51.32 13.35 24.23
CA ASP A 858 51.94 12.64 23.11
C ASP A 858 51.05 11.56 22.45
N LYS A 859 50.00 11.14 23.14
CA LYS A 859 49.04 10.14 22.66
C LYS A 859 47.76 10.75 22.08
N MET A 860 47.61 12.08 22.09
CA MET A 860 46.42 12.77 21.63
C MET A 860 46.74 13.71 20.46
N ASP A 861 45.94 13.63 19.39
CA ASP A 861 46.11 14.49 18.23
C ASP A 861 45.56 15.92 18.45
N GLU A 862 44.45 16.04 19.21
CA GLU A 862 43.82 17.31 19.54
C GLU A 862 43.33 17.41 21.00
N LEU A 863 43.42 18.62 21.57
CA LEU A 863 43.00 18.94 22.94
C LEU A 863 42.14 20.20 22.99
N ARG A 864 41.04 20.17 23.74
CA ARG A 864 40.15 21.32 23.88
C ARG A 864 40.56 22.27 24.99
N ASP A 865 40.91 21.72 26.16
CA ASP A 865 41.20 22.47 27.39
C ASP A 865 42.03 21.64 28.38
N ASP A 866 42.42 22.27 29.48
CA ASP A 866 43.16 21.63 30.58
C ASP A 866 42.39 20.45 31.20
N PHE A 867 41.05 20.51 31.21
CA PHE A 867 40.20 19.46 31.76
C PHE A 867 40.28 18.16 30.96
N ALA A 868 40.31 18.26 29.63
CA ALA A 868 40.47 17.09 28.76
C ALA A 868 41.78 16.33 29.06
N LEU A 869 42.86 17.05 29.38
CA LEU A 869 44.16 16.45 29.71
C LEU A 869 44.19 15.91 31.15
N ARG A 870 43.64 16.68 32.11
CA ARG A 870 43.62 16.29 33.54
C ARG A 870 42.94 14.95 33.79
N GLY A 871 41.87 14.64 33.07
CA GLY A 871 41.13 13.38 33.21
C GLY A 871 41.91 12.14 32.77
N ARG A 872 43.00 12.32 32.01
CA ARG A 872 43.81 11.24 31.40
C ARG A 872 45.16 11.04 32.05
N CYS A 873 45.50 11.82 33.07
CA CYS A 873 46.78 11.73 33.77
C CYS A 873 46.59 11.58 35.28
N GLU A 874 47.48 10.83 35.94
CA GLU A 874 47.47 10.69 37.40
C GLU A 874 47.92 12.00 38.07
N MET A 875 49.10 12.50 37.66
CA MET A 875 49.61 13.81 38.08
C MET A 875 49.38 14.86 36.98
N PHE A 876 49.02 16.08 37.39
CA PHE A 876 48.86 17.23 36.50
C PHE A 876 49.53 18.43 37.16
N ARG A 877 50.67 18.88 36.61
CA ARG A 877 51.49 19.94 37.21
C ARG A 877 51.57 21.19 36.33
N VAL A 878 51.51 21.02 35.01
CA VAL A 878 51.67 22.08 34.01
C VAL A 878 50.38 22.24 33.21
N ASN A 879 49.97 23.49 32.96
CA ASN A 879 48.79 23.78 32.15
C ASN A 879 49.10 23.74 30.64
N LEU A 880 48.05 23.57 29.83
CA LEU A 880 48.10 23.48 28.38
C LEU A 880 48.77 24.69 27.74
N LYS A 881 48.61 25.89 28.30
CA LYS A 881 49.26 27.11 27.79
C LYS A 881 50.79 27.05 27.89
N ALA A 882 51.32 26.56 29.01
CA ALA A 882 52.76 26.39 29.17
C ALA A 882 53.28 25.23 28.30
N MET A 883 52.50 24.15 28.16
CA MET A 883 52.84 23.03 27.29
C MET A 883 52.80 23.42 25.80
N ALA A 884 51.88 24.29 25.39
CA ALA A 884 51.78 24.75 24.00
C ALA A 884 53.06 25.44 23.52
N ALA A 885 53.73 26.19 24.41
CA ALA A 885 55.02 26.79 24.10
C ALA A 885 56.15 25.75 23.97
N ALA A 886 56.17 24.73 24.84
CA ALA A 886 57.20 23.70 24.85
C ALA A 886 57.07 22.70 23.69
N HIS A 887 55.84 22.33 23.32
CA HIS A 887 55.52 21.32 22.30
C HIS A 887 55.05 21.92 20.97
N GLN A 888 55.19 23.24 20.79
CA GLN A 888 54.82 23.97 19.57
C GLN A 888 53.37 23.69 19.11
N LEU A 889 52.44 23.67 20.06
CA LEU A 889 51.03 23.46 19.75
C LEU A 889 50.42 24.76 19.21
N ALA A 890 49.59 24.61 18.18
CA ALA A 890 48.81 25.70 17.63
C ALA A 890 47.32 25.48 17.93
N GLN A 891 46.58 26.57 17.97
CA GLN A 891 45.15 26.60 18.14
C GLN A 891 44.46 26.74 16.77
N GLY A 892 43.59 25.80 16.44
CA GLY A 892 42.87 25.75 15.17
C GLY A 892 41.48 25.17 15.33
N THR A 893 40.73 25.09 14.23
CA THR A 893 39.36 24.55 14.24
C THR A 893 39.39 23.08 13.86
N ASN A 894 38.77 22.17 14.64
CA ASN A 894 38.61 20.76 14.26
C ASN A 894 37.43 20.52 13.30
N LEU A 895 37.22 19.29 12.82
CA LEU A 895 36.13 18.98 11.88
C LEU A 895 34.71 19.21 12.45
N ARG A 896 34.58 19.36 13.77
CA ARG A 896 33.33 19.66 14.47
C ARG A 896 33.08 21.17 14.66
N GLY A 897 34.01 22.03 14.24
CA GLY A 897 33.91 23.47 14.39
C GLY A 897 34.32 24.00 15.78
N HIS A 898 34.96 23.17 16.60
CA HIS A 898 35.49 23.59 17.90
C HIS A 898 36.94 24.06 17.78
N LEU A 899 37.29 25.06 18.57
CA LEU A 899 38.66 25.55 18.71
C LEU A 899 39.45 24.58 19.61
N VAL A 900 40.52 24.00 19.08
CA VAL A 900 41.35 22.99 19.76
C VAL A 900 42.84 23.29 19.59
N TRP A 901 43.66 22.78 20.49
CA TRP A 901 45.11 22.78 20.42
C TRP A 901 45.59 21.48 19.78
N GLY A 902 46.55 21.56 18.86
CA GLY A 902 47.11 20.41 18.17
C GLY A 902 48.42 20.74 17.48
N ARG A 903 49.07 19.71 16.93
CA ARG A 903 50.29 19.87 16.11
C ARG A 903 49.93 20.38 14.72
N LYS A 904 50.88 21.06 14.05
CA LYS A 904 50.68 21.58 12.68
C LYS A 904 50.25 20.48 11.70
N SER A 905 50.91 19.32 11.76
CA SER A 905 50.62 18.15 10.91
C SER A 905 49.18 17.63 11.05
N HIS A 906 48.59 17.73 12.25
CA HIS A 906 47.17 17.38 12.46
C HIS A 906 46.27 18.31 11.65
N PHE A 907 46.48 19.63 11.75
CA PHE A 907 45.68 20.60 10.99
C PHE A 907 45.87 20.50 9.48
N GLU A 908 47.06 20.13 8.99
CA GLU A 908 47.31 19.81 7.57
C GLU A 908 46.45 18.61 7.12
N LYS A 909 46.41 17.53 7.92
CA LYS A 909 45.52 16.38 7.68
C LYS A 909 44.04 16.79 7.69
N LEU A 910 43.61 17.60 8.67
CA LEU A 910 42.22 18.07 8.77
C LEU A 910 41.82 18.98 7.59
N LEU A 911 42.71 19.85 7.12
CA LEU A 911 42.46 20.70 5.95
C LEU A 911 42.35 19.85 4.68
N THR A 912 43.22 18.85 4.53
CA THR A 912 43.16 17.87 3.43
C THR A 912 41.81 17.15 3.41
N ILE A 913 41.33 16.66 4.56
CA ILE A 913 40.01 16.01 4.69
C ILE A 913 38.84 16.94 4.31
N ARG A 914 38.92 18.22 4.69
CA ARG A 914 37.89 19.21 4.34
C ARG A 914 37.80 19.46 2.83
N ASN A 915 38.91 19.27 2.12
CA ASN A 915 39.04 19.50 0.69
C ASN A 915 38.42 20.84 0.24
N LEU A 916 38.64 21.88 1.03
CA LEU A 916 38.16 23.24 0.73
C LEU A 916 39.27 24.00 0.03
N GLN A 917 38.97 24.62 -1.11
CA GLN A 917 39.87 25.57 -1.74
C GLN A 917 39.73 26.95 -1.07
N SER A 918 40.83 27.71 -1.02
CA SER A 918 40.80 29.13 -0.67
C SER A 918 40.12 29.91 -1.79
N ASN A 919 39.42 31.00 -1.44
CA ASN A 919 38.94 31.94 -2.46
C ASN A 919 40.13 32.76 -2.99
N ASP A 920 40.08 33.18 -4.24
CA ASP A 920 41.13 34.01 -4.86
C ASP A 920 41.38 35.31 -4.08
N GLU A 921 40.33 35.90 -3.48
CA GLU A 921 40.41 37.11 -2.66
C GLU A 921 41.14 36.90 -1.31
N ASP A 922 41.20 35.65 -0.83
CA ASP A 922 41.80 35.30 0.45
C ASP A 922 43.29 34.91 0.32
N GLU A 923 43.79 34.63 -0.90
CA GLU A 923 45.15 34.11 -1.11
C GLU A 923 46.24 35.11 -0.73
N ASP A 924 46.01 36.41 -0.90
CA ASP A 924 46.93 37.47 -0.47
C ASP A 924 47.17 37.44 1.05
N ILE A 925 46.10 37.15 1.82
CA ILE A 925 46.16 37.02 3.28
C ILE A 925 46.94 35.77 3.65
N LEU A 926 46.65 34.64 2.98
CA LEU A 926 47.32 33.38 3.22
C LEU A 926 48.80 33.44 2.87
N GLN A 927 49.19 34.12 1.79
CA GLN A 927 50.59 34.32 1.41
C GLN A 927 51.34 35.16 2.44
N PHE A 928 50.72 36.24 2.95
CA PHE A 928 51.34 37.03 4.02
C PHE A 928 51.64 36.18 5.25
N PHE A 929 50.67 35.36 5.71
CA PHE A 929 50.83 34.51 6.89
C PHE A 929 51.64 33.22 6.67
N ARG A 930 52.09 32.93 5.43
CA ARG A 930 53.15 31.93 5.17
C ARG A 930 54.52 32.47 5.56
N GLU A 931 54.77 33.76 5.31
CA GLU A 931 56.09 34.40 5.51
C GLU A 931 56.18 35.15 6.85
N HIS A 932 55.09 35.76 7.31
CA HIS A 932 55.04 36.62 8.49
C HIS A 932 54.01 36.11 9.50
N HIS A 933 54.34 36.14 10.79
CA HIS A 933 53.51 35.53 11.83
C HIS A 933 52.72 36.54 12.67
N ASP A 934 53.07 37.82 12.59
CA ASP A 934 52.55 38.87 13.45
C ASP A 934 51.35 39.59 12.81
N PRO A 935 50.14 39.53 13.41
CA PRO A 935 48.97 40.23 12.90
C PRO A 935 49.11 41.76 12.97
N VAL A 936 49.97 42.32 13.82
CA VAL A 936 50.17 43.77 13.94
C VAL A 936 50.76 44.34 12.65
N ILE A 937 51.75 43.65 12.09
CA ILE A 937 52.39 44.04 10.82
C ILE A 937 51.38 44.07 9.67
N PHE A 938 50.47 43.08 9.61
CA PHE A 938 49.41 43.05 8.61
C PHE A 938 48.44 44.23 8.77
N MET A 939 47.98 44.49 10.00
CA MET A 939 47.06 45.60 10.27
C MET A 939 47.67 46.97 9.97
N GLU A 940 48.95 47.18 10.28
CA GLU A 940 49.67 48.42 9.96
C GLU A 940 49.84 48.61 8.45
N ARG A 941 50.22 47.55 7.72
CA ARG A 941 50.40 47.59 6.25
C ARG A 941 49.12 47.95 5.50
N HIS A 942 47.97 47.51 6.01
CA HIS A 942 46.66 47.74 5.39
C HIS A 942 45.83 48.83 6.10
N ALA A 943 46.42 49.58 7.04
CA ALA A 943 45.77 50.64 7.82
C ALA A 943 44.39 50.23 8.40
N MET A 944 44.30 49.01 8.94
CA MET A 944 43.03 48.36 9.28
C MET A 944 42.77 48.34 10.79
N LYS A 945 41.51 48.45 11.20
CA LYS A 945 41.13 48.29 12.61
C LYS A 945 41.01 46.82 13.00
N ARG A 946 41.25 46.50 14.28
CA ARG A 946 41.17 45.13 14.82
C ARG A 946 39.78 44.45 14.67
N ALA A 947 38.72 45.23 14.46
CA ALA A 947 37.39 44.70 14.18
C ALA A 947 37.23 44.24 12.72
N GLU A 948 37.80 44.98 11.78
CA GLU A 948 37.83 44.65 10.35
C GLU A 948 38.75 43.45 10.11
N PHE A 949 39.94 43.45 10.72
CA PHE A 949 40.87 42.31 10.67
C PHE A 949 40.22 41.00 11.15
N ARG A 950 39.45 41.06 12.24
CA ARG A 950 38.71 39.89 12.73
C ARG A 950 37.64 39.39 11.75
N LYS A 951 37.02 40.27 10.95
CA LYS A 951 36.05 39.85 9.93
C LYS A 951 36.71 39.08 8.80
N LEU A 952 37.95 39.42 8.44
CA LEU A 952 38.73 38.73 7.40
C LEU A 952 39.32 37.39 7.88
N ILE A 953 39.89 37.36 9.08
CA ILE A 953 40.61 36.17 9.58
C ILE A 953 39.68 35.09 10.15
N SER A 954 38.56 35.48 10.76
CA SER A 954 37.64 34.53 11.41
C SER A 954 37.11 33.44 10.44
N PRO A 955 36.72 33.75 9.20
CA PRO A 955 36.40 32.75 8.18
C PRO A 955 37.57 31.78 7.89
N LEU A 956 38.80 32.29 7.74
CA LEU A 956 39.99 31.50 7.41
C LEU A 956 40.43 30.56 8.55
N VAL A 957 40.28 31.00 9.81
CA VAL A 957 40.51 30.15 10.98
C VAL A 957 39.43 29.07 11.11
N ARG A 958 38.18 29.40 10.77
CA ARG A 958 37.07 28.43 10.77
C ARG A 958 37.20 27.38 9.65
N SER A 959 37.64 27.80 8.46
CA SER A 959 37.89 26.88 7.33
C SER A 959 39.16 26.04 7.56
N GLY A 960 40.08 26.50 8.41
CA GLY A 960 41.32 25.80 8.79
C GLY A 960 42.54 26.17 7.96
N HIS A 961 42.42 27.13 7.06
CA HIS A 961 43.54 27.65 6.27
C HIS A 961 44.52 28.46 7.14
N LEU A 962 44.05 28.99 8.28
CA LEU A 962 44.88 29.65 9.28
C LEU A 962 44.76 28.97 10.65
N ILE A 963 45.91 28.82 11.32
CA ILE A 963 46.02 28.42 12.73
C ILE A 963 46.66 29.55 13.55
N GLN A 964 46.36 29.60 14.85
CA GLN A 964 46.91 30.58 15.77
C GLN A 964 47.99 29.96 16.66
N ASP A 965 49.15 30.58 16.75
CA ASP A 965 50.24 30.15 17.63
C ASP A 965 49.96 30.52 19.10
N TYR A 966 50.68 29.94 20.07
CA TYR A 966 50.51 30.22 21.50
C TYR A 966 50.77 31.70 21.88
N ARG A 967 51.53 32.43 21.05
CA ARG A 967 51.78 33.88 21.21
C ARG A 967 50.72 34.76 20.56
N GLY A 968 49.70 34.16 19.94
CA GLY A 968 48.62 34.88 19.26
C GLY A 968 48.92 35.28 17.81
N GLY A 969 50.06 34.85 17.25
CA GLY A 969 50.37 34.99 15.81
C GLY A 969 49.61 33.99 14.94
N PHE A 970 49.58 34.18 13.63
CA PHE A 970 48.91 33.28 12.69
C PHE A 970 49.89 32.58 11.76
N LYS A 971 49.57 31.35 11.35
CA LYS A 971 50.30 30.55 10.36
C LYS A 971 49.34 29.96 9.34
N THR A 972 49.75 29.99 8.08
CA THR A 972 49.02 29.33 6.99
C THR A 972 49.26 27.83 6.96
N ILE A 973 48.19 27.07 6.73
CA ILE A 973 48.20 25.62 6.52
C ILE A 973 47.91 25.33 5.05
N SER A 974 48.62 24.37 4.48
CA SER A 974 48.40 23.87 3.13
C SER A 974 47.97 22.39 3.20
N PRO A 975 47.10 21.93 2.29
CA PRO A 975 46.74 20.52 2.21
C PRO A 975 47.94 19.68 1.76
N ASN A 976 47.93 18.40 2.13
CA ASN A 976 48.94 17.45 1.65
C ASN A 976 48.65 17.09 0.19
N SER A 977 49.59 17.34 -0.71
CA SER A 977 49.45 17.13 -2.16
C SER A 977 49.75 15.71 -2.63
N ASP A 978 50.42 14.90 -1.81
CA ASP A 978 51.04 13.63 -2.23
C ASP A 978 50.22 12.37 -1.85
N SER A 979 48.98 12.53 -1.37
CA SER A 979 48.14 11.44 -0.85
C SER A 979 46.73 11.45 -1.47
N ASP A 980 46.17 10.28 -1.77
CA ASP A 980 44.77 10.16 -2.19
C ASP A 980 43.83 10.63 -1.07
N LEU A 981 42.86 11.48 -1.41
CA LEU A 981 41.89 12.03 -0.48
C LEU A 981 41.04 10.91 0.16
N TRP A 982 40.68 9.89 -0.62
CA TRP A 982 39.88 8.78 -0.11
C TRP A 982 40.63 7.98 0.94
N ASP A 983 41.93 7.73 0.73
CA ASP A 983 42.77 7.02 1.68
C ASP A 983 42.89 7.81 2.99
N VAL A 984 43.16 9.12 2.92
CA VAL A 984 43.26 9.99 4.10
C VAL A 984 41.94 10.04 4.88
N LYS A 985 40.81 10.14 4.16
CA LYS A 985 39.46 10.11 4.75
C LYS A 985 39.15 8.78 5.42
N SER A 986 39.43 7.69 4.71
CA SER A 986 39.21 6.32 5.18
C SER A 986 40.05 6.05 6.43
N GLU A 987 41.35 6.30 6.39
CA GLU A 987 42.24 6.14 7.55
C GLU A 987 41.81 6.97 8.76
N TYR A 988 41.29 8.19 8.55
CA TYR A 988 40.79 9.01 9.63
C TYR A 988 39.56 8.39 10.31
N ILE A 989 38.58 7.91 9.53
CA ILE A 989 37.42 7.19 10.08
C ILE A 989 37.88 5.89 10.74
N ARG A 990 38.83 5.17 10.12
CA ARG A 990 39.41 3.95 10.69
C ARG A 990 40.03 4.18 12.06
N GLY A 991 40.86 5.22 12.19
CA GLY A 991 41.43 5.63 13.47
C GLY A 991 40.35 6.02 14.47
N LEU A 992 39.40 6.86 14.07
CA LEU A 992 38.31 7.33 14.93
C LEU A 992 37.49 6.17 15.52
N VAL A 993 37.07 5.22 14.69
CA VAL A 993 36.21 4.10 15.09
C VAL A 993 37.00 3.09 15.93
N SER A 994 38.30 2.91 15.64
CA SER A 994 39.14 1.95 16.36
C SER A 994 39.24 2.20 17.87
N GLU A 995 39.02 3.43 18.32
CA GLU A 995 39.10 3.81 19.75
C GLU A 995 37.82 3.50 20.54
N TYR A 996 36.68 3.29 19.87
CA TYR A 996 35.39 3.11 20.54
C TYR A 996 35.01 1.62 20.62
N PRO A 997 34.60 1.13 21.81
CA PRO A 997 34.17 -0.26 21.97
C PRO A 997 32.87 -0.55 21.21
N VAL A 998 31.91 0.39 21.27
CA VAL A 998 30.61 0.34 20.60
C VAL A 998 30.26 1.76 20.16
N ILE A 999 29.83 1.92 18.91
CA ILE A 999 29.46 3.20 18.32
C ILE A 999 28.36 3.04 17.26
N SER A 1000 27.41 3.97 17.22
CA SER A 1000 26.39 4.00 16.15
C SER A 1000 26.78 4.92 15.00
N LEU A 1001 26.21 4.71 13.81
CA LEU A 1001 26.48 5.54 12.62
C LEU A 1001 26.24 7.03 12.90
N LYS A 1002 25.14 7.35 13.57
CA LYS A 1002 24.81 8.73 13.99
C LYS A 1002 25.86 9.34 14.93
N GLN A 1003 26.49 8.54 15.77
CA GLN A 1003 27.58 8.99 16.64
C GLN A 1003 28.86 9.23 15.82
N VAL A 1004 29.20 8.31 14.91
CA VAL A 1004 30.34 8.49 13.99
C VAL A 1004 30.15 9.76 13.16
N GLU A 1005 28.97 9.99 12.58
CA GLU A 1005 28.66 11.23 11.84
C GLU A 1005 28.90 12.51 12.68
N ARG A 1006 28.52 12.48 13.97
CA ARG A 1006 28.71 13.63 14.88
C ARG A 1006 30.19 13.83 15.23
N LEU A 1007 30.96 12.76 15.34
CA LEU A 1007 32.38 12.80 15.66
C LEU A 1007 33.24 13.19 14.46
N ALA A 1008 32.97 12.61 13.30
CA ALA A 1008 33.65 12.87 12.04
C ALA A 1008 33.42 14.31 11.54
N GLY A 1009 32.26 14.90 11.84
CA GLY A 1009 31.93 16.27 11.48
C GLY A 1009 31.30 16.39 10.09
N SER A 1010 31.11 17.62 9.60
CA SER A 1010 30.36 17.88 8.35
C SER A 1010 31.13 17.58 7.07
N ALA A 1011 32.42 17.22 7.16
CA ALA A 1011 33.29 16.92 6.01
C ALA A 1011 33.05 15.53 5.41
N PHE A 1012 32.29 14.69 6.12
CA PHE A 1012 31.97 13.33 5.70
C PHE A 1012 30.47 13.21 5.44
N SER A 1013 30.13 12.53 4.34
CA SER A 1013 28.77 12.08 4.11
C SER A 1013 28.49 10.79 4.89
N ALA A 1014 27.21 10.51 5.17
CA ALA A 1014 26.83 9.29 5.86
C ALA A 1014 27.15 8.03 5.04
N GLU A 1015 27.09 8.12 3.71
CA GLU A 1015 27.46 7.07 2.76
C GLU A 1015 28.97 6.74 2.85
N GLU A 1016 29.84 7.76 2.77
CA GLU A 1016 31.30 7.57 2.90
C GLU A 1016 31.65 6.90 4.25
N ILE A 1017 30.95 7.27 5.33
CA ILE A 1017 31.15 6.63 6.64
C ILE A 1017 30.68 5.18 6.60
N SER A 1018 29.50 4.91 6.05
CA SER A 1018 28.96 3.55 5.94
C SER A 1018 29.88 2.63 5.15
N ASP A 1019 30.43 3.10 4.03
CA ASP A 1019 31.34 2.32 3.17
C ASP A 1019 32.60 1.90 3.95
N VAL A 1020 33.19 2.82 4.74
CA VAL A 1020 34.35 2.51 5.60
C VAL A 1020 33.97 1.54 6.72
N MET A 1021 32.80 1.69 7.32
CA MET A 1021 32.31 0.79 8.37
C MET A 1021 32.03 -0.62 7.84
N HIS A 1022 31.50 -0.76 6.63
CA HIS A 1022 31.32 -2.06 5.97
C HIS A 1022 32.65 -2.72 5.62
N ALA A 1023 33.65 -1.95 5.16
CA ALA A 1023 34.97 -2.52 4.93
C ALA A 1023 35.56 -3.15 6.22
N PHE A 1024 35.34 -2.53 7.40
CA PHE A 1024 35.73 -3.13 8.67
C PHE A 1024 34.91 -4.37 9.08
N GLU A 1025 33.65 -4.43 8.69
CA GLU A 1025 32.76 -5.57 8.89
C GLU A 1025 33.23 -6.76 8.03
N GLU A 1026 33.55 -6.51 6.76
CA GLU A 1026 34.11 -7.49 5.83
C GLU A 1026 35.51 -7.99 6.26
N ASP A 1027 36.34 -7.09 6.79
CA ASP A 1027 37.65 -7.41 7.39
C ASP A 1027 37.51 -8.19 8.73
N GLY A 1028 36.30 -8.40 9.24
CA GLY A 1028 36.02 -9.12 10.49
C GLY A 1028 36.43 -8.37 11.77
N THR A 1029 36.77 -7.08 11.67
CA THR A 1029 37.21 -6.26 12.81
C THR A 1029 36.03 -5.72 13.61
N LEU A 1030 34.92 -5.39 12.94
CA LEU A 1030 33.69 -4.89 13.56
C LEU A 1030 32.56 -5.90 13.43
N ILE A 1031 31.78 -6.03 14.49
CA ILE A 1031 30.47 -6.67 14.50
C ILE A 1031 29.38 -5.61 14.47
N LYS A 1032 28.29 -5.86 13.75
CA LYS A 1032 27.15 -4.93 13.63
C LYS A 1032 25.90 -5.57 14.23
N GLY A 1033 25.12 -4.81 15.00
CA GLY A 1033 23.82 -5.24 15.49
C GLY A 1033 23.39 -4.58 16.80
N PHE A 1034 22.61 -5.31 17.60
CA PHE A 1034 22.12 -4.84 18.91
C PHE A 1034 23.13 -5.22 19.99
N LEU A 1035 24.00 -4.27 20.32
CA LEU A 1035 25.14 -4.49 21.23
C LEU A 1035 24.94 -3.88 22.63
N VAL A 1036 23.83 -3.17 22.86
CA VAL A 1036 23.54 -2.48 24.15
C VAL A 1036 22.08 -2.72 24.56
N ASP A 1037 21.85 -3.20 25.78
CA ASP A 1037 20.53 -3.64 26.27
C ASP A 1037 19.40 -2.59 26.12
N ASP A 1038 19.69 -1.32 26.41
CA ASP A 1038 18.70 -0.24 26.46
C ASP A 1038 18.64 0.63 25.19
N LEU A 1039 19.36 0.22 24.13
CA LEU A 1039 19.60 1.06 22.97
C LEU A 1039 18.96 0.43 21.72
N GLN A 1040 17.90 1.06 21.22
CA GLN A 1040 17.16 0.62 20.02
C GLN A 1040 17.80 1.12 18.71
N ASP A 1041 19.10 1.37 18.70
CA ASP A 1041 19.86 1.76 17.51
C ASP A 1041 20.87 0.66 17.14
N ILE A 1042 21.08 0.44 15.84
CA ILE A 1042 22.16 -0.44 15.38
C ILE A 1042 23.49 0.19 15.76
N CYS A 1043 24.36 -0.62 16.38
CA CYS A 1043 25.71 -0.23 16.72
C CYS A 1043 26.71 -1.15 16.02
N TRP A 1044 27.89 -0.58 15.75
CA TRP A 1044 29.10 -1.34 15.41
C TRP A 1044 29.95 -1.44 16.66
N GLY A 1045 30.47 -2.63 16.92
CA GLY A 1045 31.35 -2.88 18.05
C GLY A 1045 32.58 -3.63 17.63
N ARG A 1046 33.68 -3.40 18.35
CA ARG A 1046 34.93 -4.13 18.14
C ARG A 1046 34.91 -5.42 18.93
N GLN A 1047 34.94 -6.54 18.22
CA GLN A 1047 34.84 -7.86 18.86
C GLN A 1047 35.95 -8.09 19.89
N ASP A 1048 37.19 -7.73 19.56
CA ASP A 1048 38.35 -7.89 20.43
C ASP A 1048 38.26 -7.08 21.73
N ILE A 1049 37.71 -5.87 21.67
CA ILE A 1049 37.48 -5.02 22.84
C ILE A 1049 36.31 -5.56 23.68
N LEU A 1050 35.23 -6.01 23.04
CA LEU A 1050 34.03 -6.53 23.69
C LEU A 1050 34.29 -7.83 24.45
N GLU A 1051 35.20 -8.69 23.96
CA GLU A 1051 35.62 -9.91 24.64
C GLU A 1051 36.57 -9.63 25.84
N GLY A 1052 37.31 -8.52 25.80
CA GLY A 1052 38.32 -8.10 26.80
C GLY A 1052 37.78 -7.58 28.14
N LEU A 1053 36.47 -7.62 28.38
CA LEU A 1053 35.82 -7.08 29.59
C LEU A 1053 36.22 -7.79 30.90
N LYS A 1054 36.64 -9.07 30.81
CA LYS A 1054 37.03 -9.93 31.93
C LYS A 1054 38.36 -9.48 32.56
N GLY A 1055 38.38 -8.31 33.17
CA GLY A 1055 39.57 -7.74 33.83
C GLY A 1055 39.44 -6.28 34.27
N ILE A 1056 38.48 -5.53 33.71
CA ILE A 1056 38.34 -4.09 33.99
C ILE A 1056 37.50 -3.88 35.26
N ARG A 1057 38.17 -3.47 36.35
CA ARG A 1057 37.54 -3.14 37.64
C ARG A 1057 36.62 -1.93 37.51
N LYS A 1058 35.66 -1.78 38.44
CA LYS A 1058 34.86 -0.56 38.56
C LYS A 1058 35.76 0.62 38.92
N THR A 1059 35.60 1.72 38.21
CA THR A 1059 36.26 3.00 38.51
C THR A 1059 35.79 3.53 39.87
N ARG A 1060 36.71 4.04 40.71
CA ARG A 1060 36.35 4.70 41.98
C ARG A 1060 36.14 6.21 41.83
N ASP A 1061 36.63 6.81 40.75
CA ASP A 1061 36.62 8.26 40.51
C ASP A 1061 35.35 8.76 39.81
N LEU A 1062 34.63 7.85 39.14
CA LEU A 1062 33.46 8.19 38.35
C LEU A 1062 32.27 7.39 38.91
N VAL A 1063 31.26 8.09 39.41
CA VAL A 1063 29.96 7.50 39.76
C VAL A 1063 29.21 7.33 38.44
N VAL A 1064 29.30 6.15 37.83
CA VAL A 1064 28.64 5.80 36.55
C VAL A 1064 27.82 4.54 36.73
#